data_AF-A0A834QE47-F1
#
_entry.id   AF-A0A834QE47-F1
#
_cell.length_a   1.000
_cell.length_b   1.000
_cell.length_c   1.000
_cell.angle_alpha   90.00
_cell.angle_beta   90.00
_cell.angle_gamma   90.00
#
_symmetry.space_group_name_H-M   'P 1'
#
loop_
_entity.id
_entity.type
_entity.pdbx_description
1 polymer ?
#
loop_
_entity_poly.entity_id
_entity_poly.type
_entity_poly.pdbx_seq_one_letter_code
_entity_poly.pdbx_strand_id
1 'polypeptide(L)'
;MRQQVFQFFSKVLAQVQHPLLHYLSVHRPVQKLLRLGGSVPGSLTEKEEVQFTSVLCSKIQQDPELLTYILEGKKIISRKKAPRESTALSKDSACHTDKDHFHSSAPDKGSQLDGEHCGAQALNSHLPAETEGPDSGTGESTLITSLLGLCKSKKSRVALKAQENLLLLVSVASPAAATYLVQSSPCCTAIAEHLCQLYRSLPAFLDPADIAALEGISWRLPSAPSDEASFPGKEALAAFLGWFDYCDHLITEAHAVVADTLAKTVAEKLFVETLQPQLLHVSEQSILTSTALLTAMLRQLRSPVLLQEAVAFLLGPDQQPAALEDNPRTLCSHLIRHCDHLSDEISIATLRLFEELLQKPHEQVIRDLVLCNLDGRLYVARGSPEPESYEDTLDLEEDPYFTDDGFLDCGFSPSAKPRTAPPTSAPGKTAVTEIVNSFLCLVPEEAKTSAFLEETGYDTYVHDAYGLFQECSSRVAPWGWPLGPAPLDLHEPERPFFEGPFLQVLFDRMARILDQPYSLNLQVTSVLSRLALFPHPHIHEYLLDPYINLAPGCRSLFSVLVRVIGDLMQRIQRVPQFPGKLLLVRKQLMGQVPGEQLDHQILLQGVVVLEEFCKELAAIAFVKFPPHGPQLNLSPPLEGQV
;
A
#
# COMPACT_ATOMS: atom_id res chain seq x y z
N MET A 1 47.26 13.17 5.02
CA MET A 1 47.56 12.64 3.67
C MET A 1 46.31 12.22 2.90
N ARG A 2 45.52 11.22 3.34
CA ARG A 2 44.34 10.73 2.58
C ARG A 2 43.33 11.82 2.16
N GLN A 3 42.94 12.72 3.06
CA GLN A 3 42.05 13.85 2.74
C GLN A 3 42.59 14.73 1.60
N GLN A 4 43.89 15.06 1.65
CA GLN A 4 44.54 15.89 0.63
C GLN A 4 44.59 15.19 -0.74
N VAL A 5 44.75 13.87 -0.75
CA VAL A 5 44.71 13.06 -1.99
C VAL A 5 43.30 13.13 -2.60
N PHE A 6 42.24 12.89 -1.82
CA PHE A 6 40.87 13.01 -2.33
C PHE A 6 40.56 14.41 -2.84
N GLN A 7 40.96 15.47 -2.11
CA GLN A 7 40.75 16.85 -2.54
C GLN A 7 41.50 17.18 -3.83
N PHE A 8 42.75 16.73 -3.96
CA PHE A 8 43.54 16.91 -5.17
C PHE A 8 42.86 16.25 -6.38
N PHE A 9 42.53 14.96 -6.30
CA PHE A 9 41.90 14.24 -7.41
C PHE A 9 40.50 14.77 -7.73
N SER A 10 39.71 15.18 -6.72
CA SER A 10 38.41 15.81 -6.95
C SER A 10 38.53 17.12 -7.74
N LYS A 11 39.49 17.98 -7.39
CA LYS A 11 39.72 19.25 -8.11
C LYS A 11 40.19 19.02 -9.53
N VAL A 12 41.12 18.08 -9.73
CA VAL A 12 41.63 17.72 -11.06
C VAL A 12 40.49 17.22 -11.94
N LEU A 13 39.72 16.24 -11.48
CA LEU A 13 38.61 15.68 -12.25
C LEU A 13 37.51 16.73 -12.52
N ALA A 14 37.25 17.65 -11.59
CA ALA A 14 36.27 18.71 -11.79
C ALA A 14 36.68 19.70 -12.89
N GLN A 15 37.97 20.05 -12.97
CA GLN A 15 38.50 21.03 -13.93
C GLN A 15 38.73 20.45 -15.33
N VAL A 16 38.83 19.13 -15.45
CA VAL A 16 39.03 18.45 -16.73
C VAL A 16 37.76 18.56 -17.58
N GLN A 17 37.86 19.24 -18.74
CA GLN A 17 36.74 19.42 -19.67
C GLN A 17 36.57 18.26 -20.66
N HIS A 18 37.61 17.46 -20.91
CA HIS A 18 37.57 16.31 -21.82
C HIS A 18 37.23 15.00 -21.08
N PRO A 19 36.56 14.03 -21.72
CA PRO A 19 36.16 12.75 -21.09
C PRO A 19 37.37 11.82 -20.90
N LEU A 20 38.25 12.16 -19.94
CA LEU A 20 39.50 11.44 -19.68
C LEU A 20 39.31 10.11 -18.91
N LEU A 21 38.12 9.85 -18.38
CA LEU A 21 37.81 8.67 -17.58
C LEU A 21 37.88 7.35 -18.38
N HIS A 22 37.79 7.43 -19.71
CA HIS A 22 38.00 6.29 -20.62
C HIS A 22 39.47 5.82 -20.65
N TYR A 23 40.43 6.68 -20.31
CA TYR A 23 41.85 6.31 -20.35
C TYR A 23 42.24 5.50 -19.11
N LEU A 24 42.84 4.33 -19.35
CA LEU A 24 43.32 3.40 -18.30
C LEU A 24 44.23 4.07 -17.25
N SER A 25 45.02 5.07 -17.65
CA SER A 25 45.93 5.83 -16.79
C SER A 25 45.21 6.70 -15.76
N VAL A 26 43.98 7.12 -16.03
CA VAL A 26 43.13 7.91 -15.11
C VAL A 26 42.17 6.99 -14.35
N HIS A 27 41.62 5.98 -15.04
CA HIS A 27 40.68 5.03 -14.48
C HIS A 27 41.27 4.20 -13.32
N ARG A 28 42.51 3.69 -13.45
CA ARG A 28 43.15 2.89 -12.38
C ARG A 28 43.33 3.66 -11.06
N PRO A 29 43.88 4.89 -11.06
CA PRO A 29 43.91 5.73 -9.86
C PRO A 29 42.54 5.99 -9.26
N VAL A 30 41.52 6.25 -10.09
CA VAL A 30 40.14 6.46 -9.63
C VAL A 30 39.59 5.21 -8.94
N GLN A 31 39.74 4.02 -9.53
CA GLN A 31 39.35 2.77 -8.90
C GLN A 31 40.12 2.50 -7.60
N LYS A 32 41.42 2.82 -7.56
CA LYS A 32 42.23 2.67 -6.35
C LYS A 32 41.75 3.61 -5.24
N LEU A 33 41.34 4.84 -5.57
CA LEU A 33 40.74 5.78 -4.61
C LEU A 33 39.38 5.31 -4.10
N LEU A 34 38.54 4.73 -4.96
CA LEU A 34 37.26 4.14 -4.56
C LEU A 34 37.47 2.96 -3.59
N ARG A 35 38.49 2.12 -3.82
CA ARG A 35 38.85 1.04 -2.86
C ARG A 35 39.41 1.55 -1.54
N LEU A 36 40.01 2.74 -1.53
CA LEU A 36 40.51 3.38 -0.31
C LEU A 36 39.40 4.08 0.48
N GLY A 37 38.31 4.50 -0.19
CA GLY A 37 37.10 5.07 0.41
C GLY A 37 36.06 3.98 0.67
N GLY A 38 36.02 3.48 1.89
CA GLY A 38 35.16 2.34 2.26
C GLY A 38 35.59 1.60 3.52
N SER A 39 36.76 1.90 4.08
CA SER A 39 37.18 1.33 5.37
C SER A 39 36.50 2.08 6.53
N VAL A 40 35.34 1.58 6.94
CA VAL A 40 34.62 1.86 8.20
C VAL A 40 33.76 3.15 8.21
N PRO A 41 32.43 3.05 8.51
CA PRO A 41 31.56 4.20 8.76
C PRO A 41 32.10 5.11 9.87
N GLY A 42 32.05 6.43 9.67
CA GLY A 42 32.59 7.41 10.63
C GLY A 42 34.06 7.77 10.40
N SER A 43 34.61 7.45 9.23
CA SER A 43 35.96 7.90 8.85
C SER A 43 36.05 9.44 8.83
N LEU A 44 37.24 9.98 9.12
CA LEU A 44 37.50 11.41 8.98
C LEU A 44 37.54 11.88 7.51
N THR A 45 37.50 10.96 6.54
CA THR A 45 37.58 11.24 5.09
C THR A 45 36.23 11.20 4.38
N GLU A 46 35.13 10.83 5.04
CA GLU A 46 33.78 10.72 4.44
C GLU A 46 33.35 11.96 3.66
N LYS A 47 33.73 13.17 4.13
CA LYS A 47 33.39 14.43 3.46
C LYS A 47 34.13 14.56 2.13
N GLU A 48 35.42 14.24 2.11
CA GLU A 48 36.23 14.26 0.91
C GLU A 48 35.87 13.11 -0.04
N GLU A 49 35.50 11.95 0.48
CA GLU A 49 35.02 10.79 -0.28
C GLU A 49 33.70 11.09 -1.00
N VAL A 50 32.73 11.71 -0.31
CA VAL A 50 31.46 12.09 -0.95
C VAL A 50 31.65 13.21 -1.97
N GLN A 51 32.58 14.14 -1.72
CA GLN A 51 32.94 15.17 -2.70
C GLN A 51 33.55 14.53 -3.96
N PHE A 52 34.47 13.59 -3.78
CA PHE A 52 35.11 12.87 -4.88
C PHE A 52 34.09 12.08 -5.72
N THR A 53 33.23 11.29 -5.06
CA THR A 53 32.17 10.54 -5.75
C THR A 53 31.16 11.46 -6.43
N SER A 54 30.85 12.63 -5.85
CA SER A 54 29.98 13.64 -6.49
C SER A 54 30.57 14.16 -7.81
N VAL A 55 31.88 14.40 -7.86
CA VAL A 55 32.57 14.82 -9.10
C VAL A 55 32.54 13.71 -10.14
N LEU A 56 32.67 12.44 -9.75
CA LEU A 56 32.54 11.32 -10.67
C LEU A 56 31.11 11.21 -11.22
N CYS A 57 30.09 11.34 -10.36
CA CYS A 57 28.69 11.28 -10.77
C CYS A 57 28.32 12.43 -11.72
N SER A 58 28.84 13.64 -11.50
CA SER A 58 28.61 14.76 -12.43
C SER A 58 29.28 14.56 -13.79
N LYS A 59 30.42 13.85 -13.85
CA LYS A 59 31.04 13.45 -15.11
C LYS A 59 30.27 12.35 -15.82
N ILE A 60 29.72 11.38 -15.09
CA ILE A 60 28.84 10.34 -15.64
C ILE A 60 27.54 10.97 -16.15
N GLN A 61 27.01 11.99 -15.49
CA GLN A 61 25.85 12.73 -15.98
C GLN A 61 26.12 13.44 -17.32
N GLN A 62 27.35 13.93 -17.54
CA GLN A 62 27.76 14.54 -18.80
C GLN A 62 27.98 13.52 -19.92
N ASP A 63 28.36 12.29 -19.56
CA ASP A 63 28.64 11.20 -20.49
C ASP A 63 28.23 9.84 -19.87
N PRO A 64 26.97 9.40 -20.09
CA PRO A 64 26.39 8.21 -19.46
C PRO A 64 27.12 6.90 -19.76
N GLU A 65 27.81 6.80 -20.90
CA GLU A 65 28.54 5.60 -21.30
C GLU A 65 29.71 5.30 -20.35
N LEU A 66 30.25 6.32 -19.68
CA LEU A 66 31.27 6.18 -18.65
C LEU A 66 30.85 5.26 -17.50
N LEU A 67 29.55 5.19 -17.19
CA LEU A 67 29.05 4.32 -16.14
C LEU A 67 29.36 2.85 -16.46
N THR A 68 29.10 2.42 -17.69
CA THR A 68 29.42 1.07 -18.16
C THR A 68 30.92 0.79 -18.01
N TYR A 69 31.79 1.73 -18.40
CA TYR A 69 33.24 1.54 -18.27
C TYR A 69 33.73 1.45 -16.82
N ILE A 70 33.17 2.28 -15.94
CA ILE A 70 33.51 2.29 -14.51
C ILE A 70 33.04 1.00 -13.82
N LEU A 71 31.90 0.47 -14.26
CA LEU A 71 31.32 -0.79 -13.77
C LEU A 71 32.02 -2.03 -14.35
N GLU A 72 32.31 -2.06 -15.66
CA GLU A 72 32.87 -3.20 -16.40
C GLU A 72 34.40 -3.35 -16.29
N GLY A 73 35.08 -2.53 -15.50
CA GLY A 73 36.54 -2.31 -15.49
C GLY A 73 37.48 -3.53 -15.43
N LYS A 74 36.96 -4.77 -15.36
CA LYS A 74 37.68 -6.04 -15.53
C LYS A 74 37.49 -6.75 -16.89
N LYS A 75 36.40 -6.59 -17.65
CA LYS A 75 36.18 -7.39 -18.89
C LYS A 75 37.14 -7.03 -20.03
N ILE A 76 37.73 -5.83 -20.03
CA ILE A 76 38.78 -5.43 -20.99
C ILE A 76 40.08 -6.22 -20.75
N ILE A 77 40.30 -6.77 -19.55
CA ILE A 77 41.54 -7.45 -19.17
C ILE A 77 41.57 -8.89 -19.70
N SER A 78 40.44 -9.61 -19.72
CA SER A 78 40.41 -10.99 -20.23
C SER A 78 40.31 -11.08 -21.75
N ARG A 79 39.70 -10.11 -22.44
CA ARG A 79 39.55 -10.17 -23.90
C ARG A 79 40.87 -9.89 -24.66
N LYS A 80 41.87 -9.29 -23.99
CA LYS A 80 43.20 -9.02 -24.56
C LYS A 80 44.23 -10.13 -24.35
N LYS A 81 43.85 -11.20 -23.63
CA LYS A 81 44.63 -12.44 -23.52
C LYS A 81 43.78 -13.63 -23.96
N ALA A 82 43.49 -13.68 -25.26
CA ALA A 82 43.33 -14.96 -25.95
C ALA A 82 44.59 -15.19 -26.81
N PRO A 83 45.07 -16.44 -26.91
CA PRO A 83 46.41 -16.75 -27.38
C PRO A 83 46.50 -16.63 -28.91
N ARG A 84 47.69 -16.24 -29.39
CA ARG A 84 48.05 -16.34 -30.80
C ARG A 84 47.83 -17.77 -31.28
N GLU A 85 47.01 -17.92 -32.31
CA GLU A 85 46.89 -19.11 -33.13
C GLU A 85 48.24 -19.47 -33.74
N SER A 86 48.65 -20.72 -33.51
CA SER A 86 49.59 -21.44 -34.37
C SER A 86 48.82 -22.60 -34.97
N THR A 87 48.49 -22.47 -36.25
CA THR A 87 48.04 -23.52 -37.15
C THR A 87 48.90 -24.78 -37.07
N ALA A 88 48.32 -25.92 -36.69
CA ALA A 88 48.74 -27.25 -37.12
C ALA A 88 47.61 -28.27 -36.93
N LEU A 89 47.02 -28.64 -38.07
CA LEU A 89 46.35 -29.90 -38.45
C LEU A 89 46.10 -30.97 -37.37
N SER A 90 44.82 -31.36 -37.30
CA SER A 90 44.36 -32.65 -36.81
C SER A 90 44.88 -33.79 -37.68
N LYS A 91 45.40 -34.85 -37.05
CA LYS A 91 45.27 -36.23 -37.52
C LYS A 91 45.41 -37.21 -36.35
N ASP A 92 44.46 -38.13 -36.34
CA ASP A 92 44.28 -39.32 -35.51
C ASP A 92 45.56 -40.01 -35.00
N SER A 93 45.53 -40.49 -33.75
CA SER A 93 45.56 -41.93 -33.46
C SER A 93 45.52 -42.20 -31.95
N ALA A 94 45.02 -43.38 -31.63
CA ALA A 94 44.60 -43.91 -30.33
C ALA A 94 45.71 -44.29 -29.34
N CYS A 95 45.26 -44.83 -28.19
CA CYS A 95 45.96 -45.81 -27.33
C CYS A 95 46.97 -45.18 -26.34
N HIS A 96 47.09 -45.52 -25.05
CA HIS A 96 46.45 -46.41 -24.08
C HIS A 96 47.29 -46.30 -22.77
N THR A 97 46.68 -46.53 -21.58
CA THR A 97 47.30 -47.07 -20.32
C THR A 97 48.47 -46.30 -19.68
N ASP A 98 48.80 -46.34 -18.38
CA ASP A 98 48.38 -47.01 -17.15
C ASP A 98 49.11 -46.20 -16.04
N LYS A 99 48.45 -45.80 -14.95
CA LYS A 99 48.49 -46.41 -13.60
C LYS A 99 49.68 -46.09 -12.67
N ASP A 100 49.28 -45.99 -11.39
CA ASP A 100 49.98 -46.32 -10.14
C ASP A 100 50.89 -45.22 -9.52
N HIS A 101 50.46 -44.63 -8.39
CA HIS A 101 50.70 -45.05 -6.97
C HIS A 101 51.91 -44.29 -6.39
N PHE A 102 52.05 -43.89 -5.12
CA PHE A 102 51.26 -43.79 -3.88
C PHE A 102 52.20 -43.05 -2.87
N HIS A 103 51.62 -42.37 -1.86
CA HIS A 103 52.16 -42.16 -0.49
C HIS A 103 53.52 -41.42 -0.31
N SER A 104 53.88 -40.74 0.78
CA SER A 104 53.33 -40.44 2.11
C SER A 104 54.30 -39.46 2.81
N SER A 105 53.82 -38.79 3.86
CA SER A 105 54.54 -38.32 5.07
C SER A 105 55.48 -37.11 5.02
N ALA A 106 55.02 -36.04 5.68
CA ALA A 106 55.82 -35.10 6.49
C ALA A 106 56.21 -35.77 7.85
N PRO A 107 56.76 -35.08 8.88
CA PRO A 107 57.35 -33.72 8.98
C PRO A 107 58.73 -33.73 9.72
N ASP A 108 59.42 -32.58 9.87
CA ASP A 108 59.89 -32.10 11.20
C ASP A 108 60.57 -30.70 11.19
N LYS A 109 60.58 -30.08 12.37
CA LYS A 109 61.04 -28.73 12.77
C LYS A 109 62.56 -28.57 12.89
N GLY A 110 63.05 -27.31 12.89
CA GLY A 110 64.32 -26.94 13.55
C GLY A 110 64.90 -25.57 13.14
N SER A 111 65.23 -24.74 14.12
CA SER A 111 65.60 -23.30 14.04
C SER A 111 67.13 -23.03 14.10
N GLN A 112 67.51 -21.73 14.01
CA GLN A 112 68.81 -21.04 14.32
C GLN A 112 69.66 -20.68 13.07
N LEU A 113 69.92 -19.40 12.73
CA LEU A 113 70.60 -18.23 13.36
C LEU A 113 72.14 -18.19 13.20
N ASP A 114 72.60 -16.97 12.93
CA ASP A 114 73.95 -16.37 13.03
C ASP A 114 74.94 -16.43 11.86
N GLY A 115 75.53 -15.27 11.52
CA GLY A 115 76.76 -15.16 10.74
C GLY A 115 76.97 -13.85 9.97
N GLU A 116 77.63 -12.88 10.61
CA GLU A 116 77.94 -11.50 10.21
C GLU A 116 78.93 -11.25 9.03
N HIS A 117 78.70 -10.10 8.37
CA HIS A 117 79.62 -8.99 7.97
C HIS A 117 80.69 -9.04 6.84
N CYS A 118 80.53 -8.03 5.96
CA CYS A 118 81.50 -7.04 5.44
C CYS A 118 82.24 -7.25 4.09
N GLY A 119 82.09 -6.26 3.18
CA GLY A 119 83.02 -6.08 2.04
C GLY A 119 82.49 -5.26 0.84
N ALA A 120 82.60 -3.94 0.94
CA ALA A 120 82.33 -2.83 0.00
C ALA A 120 82.50 -2.99 -1.54
N GLN A 121 81.62 -2.23 -2.24
CA GLN A 121 81.80 -1.42 -3.48
C GLN A 121 81.77 -2.07 -4.88
N ALA A 122 80.68 -1.82 -5.62
CA ALA A 122 80.70 -1.10 -6.89
C ALA A 122 79.28 -0.67 -7.30
N LEU A 123 79.13 0.61 -7.64
CA LEU A 123 77.89 1.24 -8.11
C LEU A 123 77.43 0.65 -9.45
N ASN A 124 76.15 0.28 -9.57
CA ASN A 124 75.30 0.71 -10.69
C ASN A 124 73.82 0.41 -10.42
N SER A 125 73.03 1.43 -10.74
CA SER A 125 71.57 1.55 -10.69
C SER A 125 70.79 0.35 -11.22
N HIS A 126 69.85 -0.20 -10.43
CA HIS A 126 68.59 -0.78 -10.93
C HIS A 126 67.57 -0.91 -9.77
N LEU A 127 66.36 -0.35 -9.98
CA LEU A 127 65.16 -0.66 -9.19
C LEU A 127 64.85 -2.16 -9.28
N PRO A 128 64.48 -2.84 -8.17
CA PRO A 128 63.73 -4.08 -8.25
C PRO A 128 62.34 -3.96 -7.63
N ALA A 129 61.37 -4.40 -8.43
CA ALA A 129 60.21 -5.21 -8.06
C ALA A 129 59.40 -4.79 -6.83
N GLU A 130 58.24 -4.18 -7.09
CA GLU A 130 57.11 -4.29 -6.17
C GLU A 130 56.71 -5.77 -6.07
N THR A 131 57.03 -6.36 -4.93
CA THR A 131 56.56 -7.64 -4.43
C THR A 131 55.04 -7.68 -4.45
N GLU A 132 54.47 -8.67 -5.15
CA GLU A 132 53.08 -9.07 -4.99
C GLU A 132 52.85 -9.46 -3.52
N GLY A 133 52.06 -8.65 -2.81
CA GLY A 133 51.51 -9.00 -1.51
C GLY A 133 50.24 -9.85 -1.67
N PRO A 134 49.95 -10.74 -0.72
CA PRO A 134 48.94 -11.79 -0.86
C PRO A 134 47.53 -11.20 -0.91
N ASP A 135 46.75 -11.71 -1.87
CA ASP A 135 45.31 -11.54 -1.98
C ASP A 135 44.61 -11.88 -0.66
N SER A 136 44.25 -10.85 0.10
CA SER A 136 43.34 -10.94 1.23
C SER A 136 42.01 -10.30 0.84
N GLY A 137 41.13 -11.13 0.27
CA GLY A 137 39.65 -11.02 0.28
C GLY A 137 38.98 -9.64 0.34
N THR A 138 39.51 -8.62 -0.32
CA THR A 138 38.95 -7.27 -0.25
C THR A 138 37.96 -7.10 -1.38
N GLY A 139 36.66 -7.17 -1.02
CA GLY A 139 35.54 -7.05 -1.95
C GLY A 139 35.73 -5.90 -2.94
N GLU A 140 35.39 -6.17 -4.20
CA GLU A 140 35.58 -5.24 -5.31
C GLU A 140 34.82 -3.94 -5.05
N SER A 141 35.50 -2.93 -4.50
CA SER A 141 34.87 -1.65 -4.20
C SER A 141 34.64 -0.89 -5.50
N THR A 142 33.42 -1.01 -6.03
CA THR A 142 32.89 -0.21 -7.13
C THR A 142 32.40 1.14 -6.61
N LEU A 143 32.23 2.11 -7.51
CA LEU A 143 31.61 3.41 -7.20
C LEU A 143 30.31 3.25 -6.40
N ILE A 144 29.52 2.23 -6.73
CA ILE A 144 28.23 1.94 -6.10
C ILE A 144 28.42 1.42 -4.68
N THR A 145 29.32 0.46 -4.47
CA THR A 145 29.59 -0.02 -3.10
C THR A 145 30.14 1.07 -2.19
N SER A 146 30.96 2.00 -2.71
CA SER A 146 31.43 3.17 -1.96
C SER A 146 30.26 4.13 -1.65
N LEU A 147 29.39 4.43 -2.61
CA LEU A 147 28.21 5.27 -2.39
C LEU A 147 27.23 4.65 -1.38
N LEU A 148 26.96 3.34 -1.48
CA LEU A 148 26.13 2.60 -0.53
C LEU A 148 26.73 2.62 0.88
N GLY A 149 28.06 2.55 1.00
CA GLY A 149 28.76 2.74 2.27
C GLY A 149 28.56 4.14 2.85
N LEU A 150 28.68 5.18 2.01
CA LEU A 150 28.48 6.58 2.41
C LEU A 150 27.02 6.90 2.76
N CYS A 151 26.04 6.21 2.17
CA CYS A 151 24.63 6.33 2.54
C CYS A 151 24.38 5.96 4.01
N LYS A 152 25.23 5.11 4.62
CA LYS A 152 25.15 4.68 6.02
C LYS A 152 25.93 5.60 6.98
N SER A 153 26.41 6.76 6.50
CA SER A 153 27.19 7.68 7.34
C SER A 153 26.32 8.32 8.42
N LYS A 154 26.87 8.49 9.64
CA LYS A 154 26.23 9.25 10.72
C LYS A 154 26.11 10.75 10.41
N LYS A 155 26.85 11.24 9.42
CA LYS A 155 26.79 12.64 8.98
C LYS A 155 25.66 12.78 7.96
N SER A 156 24.51 13.33 8.37
CA SER A 156 23.32 13.49 7.52
C SER A 156 23.61 14.12 6.15
N ARG A 157 24.46 15.17 6.09
CA ARG A 157 24.86 15.81 4.82
C ARG A 157 25.65 14.90 3.89
N VAL A 158 26.48 14.00 4.44
CA VAL A 158 27.25 13.03 3.64
C VAL A 158 26.31 11.96 3.11
N ALA A 159 25.47 11.39 3.97
CA ALA A 159 24.49 10.38 3.59
C ALA A 159 23.54 10.89 2.51
N LEU A 160 22.98 12.09 2.70
CA LEU A 160 22.08 12.72 1.72
C LEU A 160 22.78 12.93 0.37
N LYS A 161 24.01 13.46 0.37
CA LYS A 161 24.75 13.67 -0.87
C LYS A 161 25.07 12.35 -1.58
N ALA A 162 25.36 11.29 -0.83
CA ALA A 162 25.57 9.95 -1.39
C ALA A 162 24.29 9.36 -1.99
N GLN A 163 23.15 9.53 -1.31
CA GLN A 163 21.83 9.12 -1.80
C GLN A 163 21.45 9.85 -3.10
N GLU A 164 21.65 11.17 -3.16
CA GLU A 164 21.46 11.98 -4.38
C GLU A 164 22.34 11.50 -5.54
N ASN A 165 23.62 11.22 -5.25
CA ASN A 165 24.56 10.73 -6.26
C ASN A 165 24.16 9.35 -6.78
N LEU A 166 23.75 8.44 -5.91
CA LEU A 166 23.29 7.10 -6.32
C LEU A 166 22.02 7.20 -7.16
N LEU A 167 21.06 8.04 -6.77
CA LEU A 167 19.85 8.31 -7.56
C LEU A 167 20.19 8.81 -8.96
N LEU A 168 21.11 9.76 -9.07
CA LEU A 168 21.59 10.28 -10.36
C LEU A 168 22.22 9.18 -11.24
N LEU A 169 23.00 8.27 -10.65
CA LEU A 169 23.63 7.19 -11.42
C LEU A 169 22.60 6.21 -11.98
N VAL A 170 21.57 5.88 -11.19
CA VAL A 170 20.55 4.90 -11.61
C VAL A 170 19.57 5.52 -12.61
N SER A 171 19.32 6.83 -12.56
CA SER A 171 18.47 7.53 -13.54
C SER A 171 19.15 7.78 -14.87
N VAL A 172 20.47 7.97 -14.88
CA VAL A 172 21.26 8.23 -16.10
C VAL A 172 21.82 6.93 -16.72
N ALA A 173 21.59 5.78 -16.09
CA ALA A 173 22.16 4.51 -16.56
C ALA A 173 21.71 4.15 -17.98
N SER A 174 22.67 3.89 -18.87
CA SER A 174 22.39 3.29 -20.19
C SER A 174 21.84 1.87 -20.03
N PRO A 175 21.12 1.31 -21.02
CA PRO A 175 20.57 -0.04 -20.93
C PRO A 175 21.63 -1.12 -20.61
N ALA A 176 22.85 -0.96 -21.13
CA ALA A 176 23.96 -1.86 -20.84
C ALA A 176 24.44 -1.73 -19.39
N ALA A 177 24.60 -0.49 -18.89
CA ALA A 177 24.93 -0.24 -17.49
C ALA A 177 23.84 -0.78 -16.56
N ALA A 178 22.56 -0.51 -16.83
CA ALA A 178 21.42 -1.00 -16.07
C ALA A 178 21.39 -2.54 -15.96
N THR A 179 21.65 -3.23 -17.07
CA THR A 179 21.75 -4.70 -17.07
C THR A 179 22.93 -5.19 -16.24
N TYR A 180 24.08 -4.52 -16.32
CA TYR A 180 25.24 -4.83 -15.50
C TYR A 180 24.99 -4.60 -14.00
N LEU A 181 24.28 -3.53 -13.65
CA LEU A 181 23.89 -3.22 -12.26
C LEU A 181 23.07 -4.34 -11.62
N VAL A 182 22.20 -4.97 -12.40
CA VAL A 182 21.35 -6.07 -11.94
C VAL A 182 22.12 -7.40 -11.91
N GLN A 183 22.87 -7.72 -12.96
CA GLN A 183 23.47 -9.05 -13.11
C GLN A 183 24.82 -9.22 -12.41
N SER A 184 25.60 -8.14 -12.30
CA SER A 184 27.02 -8.19 -11.90
C SER A 184 27.33 -7.36 -10.66
N SER A 185 26.33 -6.73 -10.04
CA SER A 185 26.49 -5.91 -8.84
C SER A 185 25.45 -6.27 -7.79
N PRO A 186 25.80 -6.37 -6.50
CA PRO A 186 24.84 -6.60 -5.41
C PRO A 186 24.06 -5.31 -5.06
N CYS A 187 23.84 -4.39 -6.01
CA CYS A 187 23.28 -3.06 -5.75
C CYS A 187 21.88 -3.15 -5.15
N CYS A 188 20.95 -3.79 -5.86
CA CYS A 188 19.55 -3.93 -5.42
C CYS A 188 19.45 -4.69 -4.10
N THR A 189 20.21 -5.78 -3.97
CA THR A 189 20.27 -6.59 -2.74
C THR A 189 20.80 -5.79 -1.57
N ALA A 190 21.89 -5.03 -1.72
CA ALA A 190 22.45 -4.24 -0.63
C ALA A 190 21.54 -3.09 -0.16
N ILE A 191 20.76 -2.49 -1.08
CA ILE A 191 19.75 -1.47 -0.76
C ILE A 191 18.62 -2.09 0.06
N ALA A 192 18.06 -3.22 -0.40
CA ALA A 192 17.00 -3.94 0.28
C ALA A 192 17.45 -4.52 1.64
N GLU A 193 18.67 -5.03 1.73
CA GLU A 193 19.27 -5.50 2.98
C GLU A 193 19.43 -4.36 3.99
N HIS A 194 19.83 -3.16 3.54
CA HIS A 194 19.92 -2.01 4.43
C HIS A 194 18.53 -1.61 4.96
N LEU A 195 17.51 -1.62 4.11
CA LEU A 195 16.12 -1.40 4.52
C LEU A 195 15.69 -2.42 5.60
N CYS A 196 16.01 -3.70 5.41
CA CYS A 196 15.73 -4.74 6.39
C CYS A 196 16.55 -4.59 7.68
N GLN A 197 17.78 -4.06 7.61
CA GLN A 197 18.58 -3.74 8.80
C GLN A 197 17.94 -2.62 9.62
N LEU A 198 17.44 -1.57 8.96
CA LEU A 198 16.72 -0.49 9.61
C LEU A 198 15.42 -1.00 10.24
N TYR A 199 14.68 -1.86 9.55
CA TYR A 199 13.49 -2.52 10.11
C TYR A 199 13.82 -3.31 11.40
N ARG A 200 14.88 -4.13 11.38
CA ARG A 200 15.31 -4.90 12.57
C ARG A 200 15.82 -4.03 13.72
N SER A 201 16.15 -2.76 13.45
CA SER A 201 16.56 -1.79 14.48
C SER A 201 15.37 -1.11 15.18
N LEU A 202 14.15 -1.31 14.66
CA LEU A 202 12.94 -0.80 15.30
C LEU A 202 12.73 -1.47 16.65
N PRO A 203 12.15 -0.75 17.64
CA PRO A 203 11.71 -1.37 18.88
C PRO A 203 10.71 -2.51 18.62
N ALA A 204 10.66 -3.48 19.52
CA ALA A 204 9.73 -4.62 19.42
C ALA A 204 8.26 -4.20 19.47
N PHE A 205 7.97 -3.03 20.02
CA PHE A 205 6.63 -2.45 20.11
C PHE A 205 6.69 -0.97 19.76
N LEU A 206 5.82 -0.56 18.85
CA LEU A 206 5.56 0.83 18.51
C LEU A 206 4.04 1.03 18.53
N ASP A 207 3.58 2.10 19.18
CA ASP A 207 2.16 2.43 19.20
C ASP A 207 1.69 2.80 17.77
N PRO A 208 0.57 2.24 17.27
CA PRO A 208 -0.01 2.65 16.00
C PRO A 208 -0.23 4.16 15.86
N ALA A 209 -0.53 4.87 16.95
CA ALA A 209 -0.69 6.32 16.96
C ALA A 209 0.65 7.05 16.74
N ASP A 210 1.74 6.56 17.35
CA ASP A 210 3.09 7.10 17.16
C ASP A 210 3.58 6.91 15.72
N ILE A 211 3.23 5.77 15.10
CA ILE A 211 3.53 5.49 13.70
C ILE A 211 2.77 6.47 12.78
N ALA A 212 1.49 6.71 13.05
CA ALA A 212 0.67 7.67 12.31
C ALA A 212 1.14 9.13 12.51
N ALA A 213 1.67 9.48 13.67
CA ALA A 213 2.16 10.84 13.94
C ALA A 213 3.41 11.22 13.11
N LEU A 214 4.20 10.23 12.67
CA LEU A 214 5.39 10.42 11.83
C LEU A 214 5.09 10.42 10.32
N GLU A 215 3.84 10.64 9.94
CA GLU A 215 3.45 10.77 8.53
C GLU A 215 4.19 11.91 7.81
N GLY A 216 4.57 11.68 6.55
CA GLY A 216 5.20 12.70 5.70
C GLY A 216 6.73 12.80 5.78
N ILE A 217 7.42 11.85 6.40
CA ILE A 217 8.90 11.80 6.35
C ILE A 217 9.37 11.70 4.90
N SER A 218 10.32 12.57 4.53
CA SER A 218 11.01 12.48 3.24
C SER A 218 12.50 12.28 3.44
N TRP A 219 13.11 11.42 2.62
CA TRP A 219 14.55 11.19 2.64
C TRP A 219 15.36 12.47 2.36
N ARG A 220 14.78 13.44 1.62
CA ARG A 220 15.42 14.72 1.28
C ARG A 220 15.42 15.73 2.41
N LEU A 221 14.46 15.61 3.33
CA LEU A 221 14.33 16.49 4.49
C LEU A 221 14.31 15.61 5.75
N PRO A 222 15.49 15.18 6.22
CA PRO A 222 15.58 14.43 7.46
C PRO A 222 14.91 15.25 8.57
N SER A 223 13.93 14.65 9.26
CA SER A 223 13.16 15.33 10.30
C SER A 223 14.09 16.08 11.24
N ALA A 224 13.89 17.39 11.35
CA ALA A 224 14.54 18.15 12.41
C ALA A 224 14.16 17.53 13.77
N PRO A 225 15.01 17.60 14.79
CA PRO A 225 14.59 17.29 16.15
C PRO A 225 13.49 18.30 16.51
N SER A 226 12.23 17.91 16.29
CA SER A 226 11.07 18.68 16.74
C SER A 226 10.94 18.49 18.24
N ASP A 227 10.66 19.59 18.96
CA ASP A 227 10.35 19.61 20.39
C ASP A 227 9.03 18.88 20.73
N GLU A 228 8.27 18.43 19.73
CA GLU A 228 7.07 17.63 19.94
C GLU A 228 7.42 16.20 20.37
N ALA A 229 6.70 15.73 21.41
CA ALA A 229 6.71 14.41 22.04
C ALA A 229 7.68 13.41 21.38
N SER A 230 8.85 13.24 22.00
CA SER A 230 9.80 12.20 21.62
C SER A 230 9.37 10.88 22.25
N PHE A 231 8.96 9.91 21.43
CA PHE A 231 8.66 8.55 21.88
C PHE A 231 9.85 7.61 21.62
N PRO A 232 9.98 6.50 22.39
CA PRO A 232 11.05 5.53 22.20
C PRO A 232 11.06 4.95 20.78
N GLY A 233 12.18 5.10 20.06
CA GLY A 233 12.33 4.57 18.70
C GLY A 233 11.91 5.52 17.57
N LYS A 234 11.49 6.75 17.87
CA LYS A 234 11.17 7.79 16.88
C LYS A 234 12.25 7.95 15.80
N GLU A 235 13.52 8.01 16.20
CA GLU A 235 14.65 8.13 15.26
C GLU A 235 14.84 6.90 14.38
N ALA A 236 14.67 5.70 14.94
CA ALA A 236 14.79 4.45 14.19
C ALA A 236 13.65 4.31 13.18
N LEU A 237 12.42 4.67 13.58
CA LEU A 237 11.25 4.72 12.72
C LEU A 237 11.42 5.75 11.60
N ALA A 238 11.91 6.96 11.93
CA ALA A 238 12.18 7.99 10.93
C ALA A 238 13.27 7.57 9.93
N ALA A 239 14.33 6.89 10.39
CA ALA A 239 15.35 6.35 9.52
C ALA A 239 14.82 5.24 8.60
N PHE A 240 13.98 4.35 9.13
CA PHE A 240 13.34 3.29 8.33
C PHE A 240 12.40 3.86 7.27
N LEU A 241 11.44 4.71 7.65
CA LEU A 241 10.48 5.32 6.72
C LEU A 241 11.18 6.24 5.71
N GLY A 242 12.19 7.00 6.14
CA GLY A 242 12.99 7.81 5.22
C GLY A 242 13.78 6.97 4.22
N TRP A 243 14.34 5.82 4.63
CA TRP A 243 15.00 4.92 3.67
C TRP A 243 14.01 4.20 2.76
N PHE A 244 12.80 3.90 3.24
CA PHE A 244 11.72 3.37 2.41
C PHE A 244 11.27 4.37 1.34
N ASP A 245 11.03 5.64 1.70
CA ASP A 245 10.75 6.74 0.77
C ASP A 245 11.89 6.92 -0.25
N TYR A 246 13.15 6.77 0.18
CA TYR A 246 14.29 6.76 -0.74
C TYR A 246 14.24 5.58 -1.72
N CYS A 247 13.92 4.36 -1.27
CA CYS A 247 13.79 3.19 -2.13
C CYS A 247 12.66 3.38 -3.16
N ASP A 248 11.50 3.88 -2.73
CA ASP A 248 10.35 4.16 -3.60
C ASP A 248 10.71 5.20 -4.68
N HIS A 249 11.39 6.29 -4.28
CA HIS A 249 11.86 7.30 -5.22
C HIS A 249 12.94 6.77 -6.16
N LEU A 250 13.87 5.94 -5.66
CA LEU A 250 14.91 5.32 -6.48
C LEU A 250 14.31 4.38 -7.54
N ILE A 251 13.31 3.58 -7.19
CA ILE A 251 12.59 2.71 -8.14
C ILE A 251 11.85 3.55 -9.19
N THR A 252 11.26 4.68 -8.78
CA THR A 252 10.52 5.58 -9.67
C THR A 252 11.42 6.22 -10.74
N GLU A 253 12.62 6.67 -10.37
CA GLU A 253 13.54 7.37 -11.28
C GLU A 253 14.51 6.44 -12.02
N ALA A 254 14.54 5.15 -11.67
CA ALA A 254 15.48 4.19 -12.23
C ALA A 254 15.11 3.72 -13.65
N HIS A 255 16.12 3.27 -14.40
CA HIS A 255 15.88 2.49 -15.61
C HIS A 255 15.02 1.26 -15.29
N ALA A 256 14.02 0.96 -16.15
CA ALA A 256 12.98 -0.05 -15.90
C ALA A 256 13.51 -1.42 -15.40
N VAL A 257 14.62 -1.91 -15.95
CA VAL A 257 15.27 -3.17 -15.53
C VAL A 257 15.76 -3.13 -14.07
N VAL A 258 16.34 -2.00 -13.65
CA VAL A 258 16.80 -1.81 -12.26
C VAL A 258 15.61 -1.59 -11.34
N ALA A 259 14.61 -0.82 -11.78
CA ALA A 259 13.37 -0.58 -11.04
C ALA A 259 12.64 -1.91 -10.73
N ASP A 260 12.41 -2.75 -11.74
CA ASP A 260 11.77 -4.06 -11.61
C ASP A 260 12.54 -4.99 -10.68
N THR A 261 13.87 -5.08 -10.87
CA THR A 261 14.72 -5.92 -10.00
C THR A 261 14.72 -5.43 -8.55
N LEU A 262 14.84 -4.12 -8.34
CA LEU A 262 14.86 -3.54 -7.00
C LEU A 262 13.52 -3.70 -6.30
N ALA A 263 12.39 -3.47 -6.99
CA ALA A 263 11.06 -3.66 -6.45
C ALA A 263 10.82 -5.11 -6.01
N LYS A 264 11.15 -6.09 -6.86
CA LYS A 264 11.07 -7.52 -6.53
C LYS A 264 11.97 -7.90 -5.36
N THR A 265 13.18 -7.37 -5.32
CA THR A 265 14.12 -7.63 -4.21
C THR A 265 13.59 -7.06 -2.89
N VAL A 266 13.00 -5.85 -2.92
CA VAL A 266 12.35 -5.25 -1.73
C VAL A 266 11.15 -6.08 -1.31
N ALA A 267 10.31 -6.52 -2.25
CA ALA A 267 9.16 -7.35 -1.94
C ALA A 267 9.55 -8.69 -1.31
N GLU A 268 10.53 -9.39 -1.89
CA GLU A 268 11.05 -10.65 -1.34
C GLU A 268 11.63 -10.46 0.08
N LYS A 269 12.54 -9.48 0.25
CA LYS A 269 13.27 -9.30 1.53
C LYS A 269 12.45 -8.65 2.63
N LEU A 270 11.69 -7.60 2.31
CA LEU A 270 10.94 -6.85 3.31
C LEU A 270 9.53 -7.40 3.48
N PHE A 271 8.78 -7.58 2.40
CA PHE A 271 7.37 -7.97 2.51
C PHE A 271 7.25 -9.45 2.89
N VAL A 272 7.89 -10.35 2.13
CA VAL A 272 7.77 -11.80 2.32
C VAL A 272 8.63 -12.32 3.47
N GLU A 273 9.95 -12.07 3.46
CA GLU A 273 10.86 -12.64 4.47
C GLU A 273 10.72 -11.97 5.86
N THR A 274 10.31 -10.69 5.92
CA THR A 274 10.33 -9.92 7.17
C THR A 274 8.93 -9.60 7.72
N LEU A 275 8.03 -9.01 6.93
CA LEU A 275 6.71 -8.56 7.39
C LEU A 275 5.68 -9.69 7.47
N GLN A 276 5.62 -10.58 6.49
CA GLN A 276 4.63 -11.66 6.45
C GLN A 276 4.61 -12.53 7.72
N PRO A 277 5.76 -12.99 8.27
CA PRO A 277 5.76 -13.78 9.50
C PRO A 277 5.25 -13.00 10.71
N GLN A 278 5.38 -11.68 10.70
CA GLN A 278 4.95 -10.80 11.80
C GLN A 278 3.46 -10.48 11.74
N LEU A 279 2.91 -10.35 10.54
CA LEU A 279 1.47 -10.19 10.28
C LEU A 279 0.68 -11.47 10.60
N LEU A 280 1.30 -12.63 10.40
CA LEU A 280 0.74 -13.96 10.71
C LEU A 280 1.12 -14.46 12.12
N HIS A 281 1.78 -13.62 12.91
CA HIS A 281 2.22 -13.97 14.26
C HIS A 281 1.03 -14.05 15.23
N VAL A 282 1.19 -14.76 16.35
CA VAL A 282 0.11 -14.91 17.36
C VAL A 282 0.07 -13.73 18.36
N SER A 283 1.18 -13.00 18.50
CA SER A 283 1.27 -11.84 19.41
C SER A 283 0.53 -10.63 18.85
N GLU A 284 -0.43 -10.11 19.61
CA GLU A 284 -1.21 -8.92 19.26
C GLU A 284 -0.32 -7.71 18.99
N GLN A 285 0.71 -7.50 19.80
CA GLN A 285 1.66 -6.38 19.64
C GLN A 285 2.41 -6.45 18.31
N SER A 286 2.78 -7.65 17.88
CA SER A 286 3.44 -7.87 16.58
C SER A 286 2.48 -7.57 15.43
N ILE A 287 1.24 -8.06 15.52
CA ILE A 287 0.21 -7.81 14.51
C ILE A 287 -0.05 -6.30 14.40
N LEU A 288 -0.27 -5.60 15.51
CA LEU A 288 -0.53 -4.16 15.54
C LEU A 288 0.61 -3.35 14.94
N THR A 289 1.84 -3.60 15.40
CA THR A 289 3.02 -2.86 14.93
C THR A 289 3.26 -3.10 13.44
N SER A 290 3.25 -4.36 13.00
CA SER A 290 3.48 -4.70 11.59
C SER A 290 2.36 -4.21 10.66
N THR A 291 1.10 -4.26 11.10
CA THR A 291 -0.05 -3.74 10.34
C THR A 291 0.00 -2.22 10.23
N ALA A 292 0.33 -1.52 11.31
CA ALA A 292 0.46 -0.06 11.31
C ALA A 292 1.65 0.42 10.45
N LEU A 293 2.80 -0.27 10.54
CA LEU A 293 3.96 0.00 9.70
C LEU A 293 3.66 -0.22 8.22
N LEU A 294 3.02 -1.35 7.87
CA LEU A 294 2.59 -1.62 6.50
C LEU A 294 1.62 -0.56 5.99
N THR A 295 0.67 -0.12 6.82
CA THR A 295 -0.26 0.97 6.49
C THR A 295 0.51 2.27 6.20
N ALA A 296 1.49 2.65 7.03
CA ALA A 296 2.30 3.84 6.82
C ALA A 296 3.16 3.74 5.55
N MET A 297 3.75 2.58 5.29
CA MET A 297 4.53 2.29 4.08
C MET A 297 3.65 2.40 2.83
N LEU A 298 2.47 1.77 2.83
CA LEU A 298 1.52 1.90 1.74
C LEU A 298 1.19 3.36 1.50
N ARG A 299 0.83 4.14 2.53
CA ARG A 299 0.49 5.56 2.38
C ARG A 299 1.58 6.36 1.65
N GLN A 300 2.86 6.14 1.99
CA GLN A 300 4.00 6.83 1.38
C GLN A 300 4.34 6.34 -0.04
N LEU A 301 3.91 5.13 -0.42
CA LEU A 301 4.25 4.49 -1.68
C LEU A 301 3.68 5.21 -2.90
N ARG A 302 4.56 5.61 -3.83
CA ARG A 302 4.24 6.32 -5.09
C ARG A 302 4.69 5.58 -6.34
N SER A 303 5.72 4.72 -6.25
CA SER A 303 6.21 3.98 -7.41
C SER A 303 5.16 2.97 -7.90
N PRO A 304 4.78 2.99 -9.19
CA PRO A 304 3.81 2.03 -9.72
C PRO A 304 4.34 0.59 -9.68
N VAL A 305 5.65 0.41 -9.88
CA VAL A 305 6.29 -0.91 -9.89
C VAL A 305 6.32 -1.52 -8.48
N LEU A 306 6.70 -0.74 -7.47
CA LEU A 306 6.70 -1.22 -6.09
C LEU A 306 5.27 -1.37 -5.55
N LEU A 307 4.32 -0.53 -5.99
CA LEU A 307 2.90 -0.70 -5.68
C LEU A 307 2.35 -2.03 -6.23
N GLN A 308 2.71 -2.39 -7.46
CA GLN A 308 2.31 -3.68 -8.04
C GLN A 308 2.82 -4.86 -7.19
N GLU A 309 4.07 -4.83 -6.76
CA GLU A 309 4.64 -5.86 -5.88
C GLU A 309 3.97 -5.88 -4.49
N ALA A 310 3.63 -4.71 -3.93
CA ALA A 310 2.91 -4.61 -2.65
C ALA A 310 1.48 -5.16 -2.74
N VAL A 311 0.77 -4.89 -3.85
CA VAL A 311 -0.58 -5.44 -4.10
C VAL A 311 -0.52 -6.95 -4.30
N ALA A 312 0.44 -7.45 -5.09
CA ALA A 312 0.66 -8.87 -5.29
C ALA A 312 0.98 -9.59 -3.97
N PHE A 313 1.75 -8.96 -3.08
CA PHE A 313 2.01 -9.47 -1.73
C PHE A 313 0.74 -9.58 -0.87
N LEU A 314 -0.11 -8.53 -0.87
CA LEU A 314 -1.29 -8.47 -0.01
C LEU A 314 -2.44 -9.35 -0.49
N LEU A 315 -2.74 -9.32 -1.78
CA LEU A 315 -3.90 -9.99 -2.38
C LEU A 315 -3.56 -11.38 -2.92
N GLY A 316 -2.29 -11.63 -3.25
CA GLY A 316 -1.85 -12.82 -3.96
C GLY A 316 -2.01 -12.69 -5.48
N PRO A 317 -1.58 -13.71 -6.25
CA PRO A 317 -1.84 -13.77 -7.69
C PRO A 317 -3.35 -13.88 -7.97
N ASP A 318 -3.83 -13.22 -9.03
CA ASP A 318 -5.23 -13.07 -9.47
C ASP A 318 -6.18 -14.13 -8.88
N GLN A 319 -7.01 -13.71 -7.91
CA GLN A 319 -8.01 -14.59 -7.29
C GLN A 319 -9.19 -14.79 -8.26
N GLN A 320 -9.49 -16.04 -8.58
CA GLN A 320 -10.79 -16.43 -9.12
C GLN A 320 -11.89 -16.21 -8.04
N PRO A 321 -13.18 -16.08 -8.42
CA PRO A 321 -14.27 -15.80 -7.47
C PRO A 321 -14.22 -16.79 -6.31
N ALA A 322 -14.28 -16.27 -5.07
CA ALA A 322 -14.13 -17.08 -3.87
C ALA A 322 -15.31 -18.08 -3.78
N ALA A 323 -15.07 -19.34 -4.16
CA ALA A 323 -16.02 -20.41 -3.93
C ALA A 323 -16.05 -20.77 -2.44
N LEU A 324 -17.24 -21.11 -1.94
CA LEU A 324 -17.58 -21.39 -0.54
C LEU A 324 -16.69 -22.42 0.20
N GLU A 325 -15.81 -23.16 -0.49
CA GLU A 325 -15.11 -24.32 0.12
C GLU A 325 -13.60 -24.47 -0.16
N ASP A 326 -12.93 -23.62 -0.93
CA ASP A 326 -11.48 -23.74 -1.16
C ASP A 326 -10.66 -22.71 -0.38
N ASN A 327 -10.34 -23.11 0.85
CA ASN A 327 -9.41 -22.53 1.81
C ASN A 327 -8.29 -21.66 1.21
N PRO A 328 -8.43 -20.32 1.14
CA PRO A 328 -7.34 -19.50 0.64
C PRO A 328 -6.42 -19.24 1.82
N ARG A 329 -5.35 -20.02 1.97
CA ARG A 329 -4.24 -19.74 2.91
C ARG A 329 -3.41 -18.54 2.42
N THR A 330 -4.06 -17.50 1.92
CA THR A 330 -3.43 -16.28 1.43
C THR A 330 -3.34 -15.26 2.57
N LEU A 331 -2.38 -14.34 2.49
CA LEU A 331 -2.25 -13.26 3.46
C LEU A 331 -3.55 -12.44 3.53
N CYS A 332 -4.17 -12.17 2.38
CA CYS A 332 -5.44 -11.45 2.25
C CYS A 332 -6.54 -12.02 3.15
N SER A 333 -6.80 -13.33 3.09
CA SER A 333 -7.88 -13.94 3.87
C SER A 333 -7.62 -13.83 5.38
N HIS A 334 -6.36 -13.93 5.79
CA HIS A 334 -5.97 -13.78 7.19
C HIS A 334 -6.18 -12.33 7.67
N LEU A 335 -5.80 -11.34 6.86
CA LEU A 335 -6.03 -9.92 7.15
C LEU A 335 -7.53 -9.59 7.17
N ILE A 336 -8.33 -10.14 6.25
CA ILE A 336 -9.80 -9.96 6.29
C ILE A 336 -10.37 -10.52 7.58
N ARG A 337 -9.88 -11.68 8.04
CA ARG A 337 -10.29 -12.24 9.34
C ARG A 337 -9.86 -11.37 10.53
N HIS A 338 -8.76 -10.64 10.43
CA HIS A 338 -8.34 -9.67 11.46
C HIS A 338 -9.28 -8.48 11.57
N CYS A 339 -10.04 -8.13 10.53
CA CYS A 339 -11.09 -7.11 10.63
C CYS A 339 -12.24 -7.52 11.58
N ASP A 340 -12.38 -8.82 11.87
CA ASP A 340 -13.29 -9.35 12.91
C ASP A 340 -12.54 -9.99 14.08
N HIS A 341 -11.38 -9.44 14.46
CA HIS A 341 -10.61 -9.94 15.59
C HIS A 341 -11.26 -9.59 16.94
N LEU A 342 -10.96 -10.41 17.97
CA LEU A 342 -11.43 -10.20 19.35
C LEU A 342 -10.88 -8.90 19.97
N SER A 343 -9.67 -8.52 19.58
CA SER A 343 -9.08 -7.22 19.89
C SER A 343 -9.55 -6.18 18.86
N ASP A 344 -10.28 -5.18 19.36
CA ASP A 344 -10.79 -4.07 18.55
C ASP A 344 -9.65 -3.25 17.94
N GLU A 345 -8.49 -3.15 18.61
CA GLU A 345 -7.32 -2.44 18.08
C GLU A 345 -6.77 -3.10 16.81
N ILE A 346 -6.72 -4.45 16.78
CA ILE A 346 -6.29 -5.20 15.59
C ILE A 346 -7.31 -5.01 14.46
N SER A 347 -8.60 -5.05 14.79
CA SER A 347 -9.67 -4.81 13.83
C SER A 347 -9.57 -3.41 13.22
N ILE A 348 -9.39 -2.38 14.05
CA ILE A 348 -9.22 -0.99 13.60
C ILE A 348 -7.96 -0.84 12.75
N ALA A 349 -6.82 -1.35 13.21
CA ALA A 349 -5.56 -1.25 12.47
C ALA A 349 -5.64 -1.94 11.11
N THR A 350 -6.30 -3.10 11.03
CA THR A 350 -6.43 -3.84 9.76
C THR A 350 -7.47 -3.21 8.83
N LEU A 351 -8.56 -2.68 9.36
CA LEU A 351 -9.51 -1.90 8.56
C LEU A 351 -8.87 -0.64 7.98
N ARG A 352 -8.00 0.06 8.74
CA ARG A 352 -7.20 1.19 8.24
C ARG A 352 -6.26 0.78 7.12
N LEU A 353 -5.63 -0.39 7.23
CA LEU A 353 -4.79 -0.94 6.17
C LEU A 353 -5.59 -1.11 4.86
N PHE A 354 -6.77 -1.71 4.92
CA PHE A 354 -7.64 -1.86 3.75
C PHE A 354 -8.17 -0.52 3.23
N GLU A 355 -8.50 0.40 4.14
CA GLU A 355 -8.88 1.76 3.78
C GLU A 355 -7.78 2.42 2.92
N GLU A 356 -6.53 2.35 3.37
CA GLU A 356 -5.38 2.89 2.63
C GLU A 356 -5.15 2.17 1.29
N LEU A 357 -5.31 0.84 1.27
CA LEU A 357 -5.18 0.06 0.05
C LEU A 357 -6.20 0.48 -1.02
N LEU A 358 -7.46 0.75 -0.62
CA LEU A 358 -8.51 1.26 -1.50
C LEU A 358 -8.22 2.65 -2.09
N GLN A 359 -7.31 3.42 -1.48
CA GLN A 359 -6.88 4.71 -2.03
C GLN A 359 -5.79 4.57 -3.09
N LYS A 360 -5.21 3.38 -3.28
CA LYS A 360 -4.15 3.20 -4.26
C LYS A 360 -4.69 3.07 -5.68
N PRO A 361 -4.01 3.67 -6.68
CA PRO A 361 -4.43 3.64 -8.07
C PRO A 361 -4.12 2.28 -8.71
N HIS A 362 -4.69 1.19 -8.18
CA HIS A 362 -4.47 -0.17 -8.65
C HIS A 362 -5.79 -0.95 -8.73
N GLU A 363 -6.27 -1.20 -9.96
CA GLU A 363 -7.59 -1.79 -10.23
C GLU A 363 -7.81 -3.14 -9.55
N GLN A 364 -6.77 -3.99 -9.50
CA GLN A 364 -6.84 -5.30 -8.85
C GLN A 364 -7.33 -5.24 -7.39
N VAL A 365 -7.06 -4.13 -6.68
CA VAL A 365 -7.50 -3.98 -5.29
C VAL A 365 -9.02 -4.05 -5.17
N ILE A 366 -9.73 -3.19 -5.89
CA ILE A 366 -11.20 -3.16 -5.80
C ILE A 366 -11.80 -4.38 -6.50
N ARG A 367 -11.15 -4.89 -7.54
CA ARG A 367 -11.58 -6.07 -8.26
C ARG A 367 -11.58 -7.31 -7.36
N ASP A 368 -10.45 -7.63 -6.74
CA ASP A 368 -10.29 -8.84 -5.94
C ASP A 368 -11.03 -8.75 -4.59
N LEU A 369 -11.11 -7.55 -3.98
CA LEU A 369 -11.83 -7.37 -2.71
C LEU A 369 -13.35 -7.36 -2.87
N VAL A 370 -13.86 -6.87 -3.99
CA VAL A 370 -15.30 -6.57 -4.17
C VAL A 370 -15.85 -7.09 -5.49
N LEU A 371 -15.34 -6.61 -6.63
CA LEU A 371 -16.03 -6.79 -7.93
C LEU A 371 -16.11 -8.23 -8.39
N CYS A 372 -15.07 -9.05 -8.16
CA CYS A 372 -15.06 -10.47 -8.54
C CYS A 372 -16.27 -11.25 -8.00
N ASN A 373 -16.85 -10.81 -6.87
CA ASN A 373 -18.03 -11.43 -6.26
C ASN A 373 -19.34 -10.78 -6.71
N LEU A 374 -19.31 -9.53 -7.21
CA LEU A 374 -20.49 -8.78 -7.65
C LEU A 374 -20.76 -8.87 -9.16
N ASP A 375 -19.76 -9.18 -9.99
CA ASP A 375 -19.84 -9.13 -11.45
C ASP A 375 -21.01 -9.94 -12.04
N GLY A 376 -21.32 -11.10 -11.46
CA GLY A 376 -22.43 -11.97 -11.89
C GLY A 376 -23.83 -11.51 -11.47
N ARG A 377 -23.95 -10.42 -10.68
CA ARG A 377 -25.21 -9.88 -10.14
C ARG A 377 -26.16 -10.94 -9.55
N LEU A 378 -25.61 -12.03 -8.98
CA LEU A 378 -26.39 -13.12 -8.41
C LEU A 378 -27.18 -12.70 -7.16
N TYR A 379 -26.88 -11.51 -6.60
CA TYR A 379 -27.63 -10.90 -5.52
C TYR A 379 -29.01 -10.35 -5.93
N VAL A 380 -29.31 -10.25 -7.22
CA VAL A 380 -30.61 -9.78 -7.73
C VAL A 380 -31.55 -10.97 -7.97
N ALA A 381 -32.78 -10.87 -7.46
CA ALA A 381 -33.81 -11.89 -7.68
C ALA A 381 -34.13 -12.03 -9.17
N ARG A 382 -34.05 -13.27 -9.67
CA ARG A 382 -34.39 -13.64 -11.04
C ARG A 382 -35.88 -13.97 -11.13
N GLY A 383 -36.73 -12.95 -11.04
CA GLY A 383 -38.18 -13.10 -11.17
C GLY A 383 -38.85 -11.76 -11.48
N SER A 384 -39.86 -11.75 -12.34
CA SER A 384 -40.77 -10.60 -12.41
C SER A 384 -41.41 -10.40 -11.04
N PRO A 385 -41.66 -9.16 -10.57
CA PRO A 385 -42.58 -8.97 -9.45
C PRO A 385 -43.90 -9.61 -9.86
N GLU A 386 -44.23 -10.77 -9.29
CA GLU A 386 -45.56 -11.34 -9.46
C GLU A 386 -46.53 -10.27 -8.94
N PRO A 387 -47.50 -9.81 -9.75
CA PRO A 387 -48.51 -8.91 -9.24
C PRO A 387 -49.20 -9.63 -8.09
N GLU A 388 -49.25 -9.00 -6.92
CA GLU A 388 -50.06 -9.46 -5.80
C GLU A 388 -51.47 -9.80 -6.32
N SER A 389 -51.73 -11.09 -6.49
CA SER A 389 -53.04 -11.61 -6.81
C SER A 389 -53.89 -11.44 -5.56
N TYR A 390 -54.60 -10.32 -5.48
CA TYR A 390 -55.73 -10.14 -4.58
C TYR A 390 -56.84 -11.13 -4.94
N GLU A 391 -56.69 -12.38 -4.50
CA GLU A 391 -57.74 -13.40 -4.47
C GLU A 391 -57.57 -14.17 -3.16
N ASP A 392 -57.75 -13.46 -2.04
CA ASP A 392 -58.16 -14.10 -0.79
C ASP A 392 -59.26 -13.25 -0.15
N THR A 393 -60.37 -13.16 -0.90
CA THR A 393 -61.67 -12.85 -0.34
C THR A 393 -62.52 -14.07 -0.61
N LEU A 394 -62.84 -14.82 0.45
CA LEU A 394 -64.14 -15.42 0.75
C LEU A 394 -63.93 -16.63 1.67
N ASP A 395 -63.80 -16.35 2.98
CA ASP A 395 -64.40 -17.17 4.03
C ASP A 395 -64.67 -16.25 5.23
N LEU A 396 -65.74 -15.46 5.09
CA LEU A 396 -66.38 -14.79 6.22
C LEU A 396 -67.26 -15.83 6.91
N GLU A 397 -66.77 -16.44 7.98
CA GLU A 397 -67.65 -17.05 8.98
C GLU A 397 -68.32 -15.91 9.77
N GLU A 398 -69.63 -15.77 9.55
CA GLU A 398 -70.52 -14.88 10.28
C GLU A 398 -70.56 -15.29 11.77
N ASP A 399 -70.06 -14.46 12.68
CA ASP A 399 -70.33 -14.56 14.12
C ASP A 399 -71.61 -13.75 14.45
N PRO A 400 -72.72 -14.39 14.84
CA PRO A 400 -74.01 -13.74 15.01
C PRO A 400 -74.26 -13.41 16.48
N TYR A 401 -73.48 -12.54 17.10
CA TYR A 401 -73.86 -11.95 18.39
C TYR A 401 -73.03 -10.68 18.62
N PHE A 402 -73.58 -9.52 18.24
CA PHE A 402 -73.41 -8.18 18.86
C PHE A 402 -73.75 -7.11 17.82
N THR A 403 -75.05 -6.84 17.64
CA THR A 403 -75.56 -5.59 17.09
C THR A 403 -76.37 -4.87 18.16
N ASP A 404 -76.17 -3.54 18.19
CA ASP A 404 -76.95 -2.47 18.82
C ASP A 404 -76.80 -2.24 20.34
N ASP A 405 -76.09 -1.15 20.71
CA ASP A 405 -76.77 0.11 21.11
C ASP A 405 -75.79 1.26 21.51
N GLY A 406 -75.96 2.41 20.84
CA GLY A 406 -75.91 3.80 21.37
C GLY A 406 -74.64 4.40 22.00
N PHE A 407 -74.02 5.41 21.35
CA PHE A 407 -74.03 6.84 21.75
C PHE A 407 -73.04 7.72 20.94
N LEU A 408 -73.61 8.68 20.21
CA LEU A 408 -73.22 10.07 19.86
C LEU A 408 -71.74 10.50 19.67
N ASP A 409 -71.45 10.85 18.40
CA ASP A 409 -71.03 12.17 17.88
C ASP A 409 -69.77 12.87 18.46
N CYS A 410 -68.69 12.83 17.68
CA CYS A 410 -67.69 13.90 17.57
C CYS A 410 -67.04 13.79 16.18
N GLY A 411 -67.53 14.61 15.24
CA GLY A 411 -67.13 14.57 13.85
C GLY A 411 -65.67 14.96 13.59
N PHE A 412 -65.03 14.25 12.66
CA PHE A 412 -64.07 14.78 11.69
C PHE A 412 -64.01 13.79 10.52
N SER A 413 -64.52 14.19 9.35
CA SER A 413 -64.43 13.43 8.12
C SER A 413 -63.05 13.59 7.47
N PRO A 414 -62.30 12.52 7.12
CA PRO A 414 -61.28 12.59 6.10
C PRO A 414 -61.89 12.20 4.75
N SER A 415 -61.85 13.12 3.80
CA SER A 415 -62.24 12.90 2.41
C SER A 415 -61.30 11.87 1.76
N ALA A 416 -61.79 10.64 1.60
CA ALA A 416 -61.12 9.59 0.85
C ALA A 416 -61.32 9.84 -0.67
N LYS A 417 -60.30 10.40 -1.32
CA LYS A 417 -60.06 10.15 -2.75
C LYS A 417 -58.97 9.08 -2.84
N PRO A 418 -59.18 7.97 -3.55
CA PRO A 418 -58.13 6.99 -3.76
C PRO A 418 -57.02 7.64 -4.59
N ARG A 419 -55.84 7.80 -3.99
CA ARG A 419 -54.64 8.18 -4.74
C ARG A 419 -54.26 6.96 -5.59
N THR A 420 -54.54 7.06 -6.88
CA THR A 420 -53.97 6.21 -7.92
C THR A 420 -52.46 6.11 -7.72
N ALA A 421 -51.96 4.87 -7.64
CA ALA A 421 -50.53 4.57 -7.64
C ALA A 421 -49.84 5.27 -8.82
N PRO A 422 -48.64 5.85 -8.64
CA PRO A 422 -47.88 6.36 -9.77
C PRO A 422 -47.50 5.19 -10.70
N PRO A 423 -47.42 5.43 -12.02
CA PRO A 423 -47.09 4.39 -12.99
C PRO A 423 -45.68 3.88 -12.72
N THR A 424 -45.53 2.56 -12.70
CA THR A 424 -44.25 1.83 -12.69
C THR A 424 -43.26 2.46 -13.65
N SER A 425 -42.25 3.14 -13.11
CA SER A 425 -41.06 3.55 -13.86
C SER A 425 -40.26 2.30 -14.23
N ALA A 426 -39.67 2.32 -15.42
CA ALA A 426 -38.77 1.26 -15.90
C ALA A 426 -37.65 0.96 -14.88
N PRO A 427 -37.17 -0.29 -14.80
CA PRO A 427 -36.11 -0.66 -13.85
C PRO A 427 -34.86 0.18 -14.16
N GLY A 428 -34.37 0.92 -13.17
CA GLY A 428 -33.15 1.73 -13.28
C GLY A 428 -33.32 3.26 -13.30
N LYS A 429 -34.51 3.79 -13.01
CA LYS A 429 -34.73 5.24 -12.78
C LYS A 429 -35.41 5.50 -11.45
N THR A 430 -34.88 4.96 -10.36
CA THR A 430 -35.20 5.49 -9.03
C THR A 430 -34.75 6.95 -9.02
N ALA A 431 -35.63 7.87 -8.65
CA ALA A 431 -35.24 9.27 -8.59
C ALA A 431 -34.17 9.39 -7.48
N VAL A 432 -33.05 10.04 -7.76
CA VAL A 432 -31.94 10.19 -6.80
C VAL A 432 -32.43 10.76 -5.48
N THR A 433 -33.41 11.65 -5.55
CA THR A 433 -34.11 12.21 -4.39
C THR A 433 -34.74 11.13 -3.51
N GLU A 434 -35.30 10.06 -4.08
CA GLU A 434 -35.86 8.93 -3.33
C GLU A 434 -34.77 8.12 -2.63
N ILE A 435 -33.64 7.88 -3.28
CA ILE A 435 -32.47 7.21 -2.66
C ILE A 435 -31.95 8.03 -1.48
N VAL A 436 -31.69 9.31 -1.71
CA VAL A 436 -31.21 10.25 -0.68
C VAL A 436 -32.17 10.31 0.50
N ASN A 437 -33.47 10.46 0.23
CA ASN A 437 -34.49 10.48 1.28
C ASN A 437 -34.58 9.14 2.04
N SER A 438 -34.34 8.00 1.37
CA SER A 438 -34.37 6.69 2.01
C SER A 438 -33.31 6.57 3.11
N PHE A 439 -32.12 7.13 2.89
CA PHE A 439 -31.06 7.17 3.91
C PHE A 439 -31.31 8.24 4.98
N LEU A 440 -31.72 9.46 4.60
CA LEU A 440 -31.98 10.55 5.55
C LEU A 440 -33.16 10.27 6.49
N CYS A 441 -34.14 9.49 6.04
CA CYS A 441 -35.30 9.08 6.82
C CYS A 441 -35.12 7.71 7.50
N LEU A 442 -33.96 7.06 7.33
CA LEU A 442 -33.73 5.71 7.86
C LEU A 442 -33.66 5.70 9.39
N VAL A 443 -32.99 6.69 9.97
CA VAL A 443 -32.90 6.86 11.42
C VAL A 443 -34.20 7.50 11.94
N PRO A 444 -34.85 6.96 12.98
CA PRO A 444 -36.09 7.51 13.52
C PRO A 444 -35.87 8.85 14.23
N GLU A 445 -36.88 9.71 14.29
CA GLU A 445 -36.78 11.07 14.87
C GLU A 445 -36.33 11.06 16.33
N GLU A 446 -36.70 10.04 17.11
CA GLU A 446 -36.27 9.88 18.51
C GLU A 446 -34.76 9.63 18.66
N ALA A 447 -34.11 9.17 17.58
CA ALA A 447 -32.68 8.91 17.49
C ALA A 447 -31.91 9.94 16.66
N LYS A 448 -32.57 11.02 16.21
CA LYS A 448 -31.91 12.15 15.54
C LYS A 448 -31.51 13.20 16.55
N THR A 449 -30.26 13.64 16.48
CA THR A 449 -29.72 14.69 17.33
C THR A 449 -29.43 15.98 16.58
N SER A 450 -29.35 15.95 15.25
CA SER A 450 -29.03 17.11 14.41
C SER A 450 -29.98 18.30 14.59
N ALA A 451 -31.26 18.07 14.87
CA ALA A 451 -32.24 19.15 15.05
C ALA A 451 -31.97 20.02 16.29
N PHE A 452 -31.18 19.51 17.25
CA PHE A 452 -30.89 20.18 18.53
C PHE A 452 -29.51 20.85 18.56
N LEU A 453 -28.77 20.82 17.44
CA LEU A 453 -27.45 21.38 17.32
C LEU A 453 -27.44 22.49 16.27
N GLU A 454 -26.72 23.58 16.56
CA GLU A 454 -26.37 24.63 15.59
C GLU A 454 -25.24 24.13 14.68
N GLU A 455 -25.36 22.92 14.13
CA GLU A 455 -24.36 22.34 13.25
C GLU A 455 -24.41 22.97 11.86
N THR A 456 -23.28 22.93 11.16
CA THR A 456 -23.22 23.18 9.72
C THR A 456 -24.25 22.28 9.03
N GLY A 457 -25.10 22.87 8.19
CA GLY A 457 -26.18 22.13 7.53
C GLY A 457 -25.67 20.93 6.71
N TYR A 458 -26.61 20.12 6.24
CA TYR A 458 -26.34 18.96 5.39
C TYR A 458 -25.45 19.26 4.16
N ASP A 459 -25.40 20.52 3.72
CA ASP A 459 -24.52 21.03 2.67
C ASP A 459 -23.03 20.70 2.87
N THR A 460 -22.54 20.63 4.12
CA THR A 460 -21.14 20.27 4.39
C THR A 460 -20.85 18.82 3.98
N TYR A 461 -21.74 17.87 4.29
CA TYR A 461 -21.58 16.48 3.85
C TYR A 461 -21.58 16.37 2.34
N VAL A 462 -22.43 17.14 1.65
CA VAL A 462 -22.48 17.15 0.19
C VAL A 462 -21.20 17.71 -0.41
N HIS A 463 -20.66 18.79 0.15
CA HIS A 463 -19.39 19.38 -0.30
C HIS A 463 -18.22 18.41 -0.09
N ASP A 464 -18.13 17.78 1.08
CA ASP A 464 -17.05 16.84 1.40
C ASP A 464 -17.15 15.57 0.55
N ALA A 465 -18.36 15.01 0.40
CA ALA A 465 -18.61 13.87 -0.49
C ALA A 465 -18.26 14.21 -1.94
N TYR A 466 -18.52 15.43 -2.40
CA TYR A 466 -18.17 15.87 -3.75
C TYR A 466 -16.66 15.90 -3.95
N GLY A 467 -15.90 16.47 -3.03
CA GLY A 467 -14.44 16.50 -3.08
C GLY A 467 -13.84 15.09 -3.11
N LEU A 468 -14.29 14.22 -2.19
CA LEU A 468 -13.83 12.82 -2.11
C LEU A 468 -14.22 12.02 -3.36
N PHE A 469 -15.42 12.23 -3.90
CA PHE A 469 -15.88 11.56 -5.12
C PHE A 469 -15.09 11.99 -6.35
N GLN A 470 -14.76 13.27 -6.47
CA GLN A 470 -13.91 13.79 -7.55
C GLN A 470 -12.51 13.18 -7.49
N GLU A 471 -11.90 13.14 -6.31
CA GLU A 471 -10.59 12.52 -6.13
C GLU A 471 -10.62 11.05 -6.54
N CYS A 472 -11.59 10.29 -6.01
CA CYS A 472 -11.76 8.88 -6.35
C CYS A 472 -11.98 8.68 -7.86
N SER A 473 -12.87 9.47 -8.47
CA SER A 473 -13.15 9.41 -9.91
C SER A 473 -11.92 9.71 -10.76
N SER A 474 -11.13 10.72 -10.40
CA SER A 474 -9.89 11.06 -11.12
C SER A 474 -8.86 9.93 -11.06
N ARG A 475 -8.77 9.25 -9.91
CA ARG A 475 -7.84 8.15 -9.67
C ARG A 475 -8.18 6.90 -10.50
N VAL A 476 -9.47 6.62 -10.68
CA VAL A 476 -9.94 5.41 -11.35
C VAL A 476 -10.37 5.63 -12.81
N ALA A 477 -10.36 6.87 -13.30
CA ALA A 477 -10.72 7.21 -14.68
C ALA A 477 -10.02 6.35 -15.76
N PRO A 478 -8.74 5.96 -15.62
CA PRO A 478 -8.06 5.14 -16.62
C PRO A 478 -8.58 3.69 -16.73
N TRP A 479 -9.36 3.18 -15.77
CA TRP A 479 -9.71 1.75 -15.70
C TRP A 479 -10.87 1.35 -16.62
N GLY A 480 -11.56 2.31 -17.25
CA GLY A 480 -12.54 2.00 -18.30
C GLY A 480 -13.80 1.29 -17.80
N TRP A 481 -14.38 1.76 -16.69
CA TRP A 481 -15.57 1.17 -16.08
C TRP A 481 -16.77 0.99 -17.02
N PRO A 482 -17.61 -0.04 -16.79
CA PRO A 482 -18.83 -0.22 -17.56
C PRO A 482 -19.82 0.93 -17.37
N LEU A 483 -20.54 1.29 -18.43
CA LEU A 483 -21.51 2.39 -18.44
C LEU A 483 -22.78 2.09 -17.62
N GLY A 484 -23.04 0.82 -17.30
CA GLY A 484 -24.19 0.38 -16.53
C GLY A 484 -24.04 -1.05 -16.02
N PRO A 485 -24.95 -1.53 -15.17
CA PRO A 485 -24.89 -2.88 -14.61
C PRO A 485 -24.94 -3.93 -15.71
N ALA A 486 -24.17 -5.01 -15.56
CA ALA A 486 -24.20 -6.14 -16.48
C ALA A 486 -25.63 -6.69 -16.62
N PRO A 487 -26.10 -7.03 -17.83
CA PRO A 487 -27.41 -7.69 -18.01
C PRO A 487 -27.48 -8.99 -17.22
N LEU A 488 -28.65 -9.31 -16.66
CA LEU A 488 -28.84 -10.60 -15.99
C LEU A 488 -28.89 -11.71 -17.05
N ASP A 489 -28.00 -12.69 -16.95
CA ASP A 489 -28.08 -13.89 -17.77
C ASP A 489 -29.15 -14.82 -17.20
N LEU A 490 -30.25 -14.97 -17.93
CA LEU A 490 -31.39 -15.82 -17.57
C LEU A 490 -31.06 -17.32 -17.68
N HIS A 491 -29.95 -17.69 -18.32
CA HIS A 491 -29.56 -19.09 -18.58
C HIS A 491 -28.53 -19.65 -17.59
N GLU A 492 -27.98 -18.83 -16.69
CA GLU A 492 -27.07 -19.33 -15.65
C GLU A 492 -27.82 -20.11 -14.56
N PRO A 493 -27.26 -21.23 -14.05
CA PRO A 493 -27.87 -21.96 -12.94
C PRO A 493 -27.95 -21.09 -11.68
N GLU A 494 -29.05 -21.19 -10.93
CA GLU A 494 -29.18 -20.58 -9.61
C GLU A 494 -28.10 -21.14 -8.68
N ARG A 495 -27.15 -20.29 -8.31
CA ARG A 495 -26.13 -20.57 -7.29
C ARG A 495 -26.35 -19.62 -6.13
N PRO A 496 -26.07 -20.05 -4.89
CA PRO A 496 -26.11 -19.14 -3.75
C PRO A 496 -25.11 -18.00 -4.00
N PHE A 497 -25.59 -16.77 -3.89
CA PHE A 497 -24.74 -15.60 -3.94
C PHE A 497 -23.92 -15.49 -2.66
N PHE A 498 -22.68 -15.05 -2.82
CA PHE A 498 -21.77 -14.72 -1.73
C PHE A 498 -21.12 -13.38 -2.05
N GLU A 499 -21.27 -12.40 -1.17
CA GLU A 499 -20.72 -11.05 -1.38
C GLU A 499 -19.19 -10.97 -1.32
N GLY A 500 -18.54 -12.07 -0.96
CA GLY A 500 -17.10 -12.14 -0.71
C GLY A 500 -16.76 -11.88 0.76
N PRO A 501 -15.60 -12.37 1.22
CA PRO A 501 -15.23 -12.34 2.63
C PRO A 501 -15.05 -10.91 3.16
N PHE A 502 -14.61 -9.97 2.31
CA PHE A 502 -14.39 -8.58 2.73
C PHE A 502 -15.70 -7.85 3.01
N LEU A 503 -16.66 -7.87 2.07
CA LEU A 503 -17.98 -7.28 2.28
C LEU A 503 -18.75 -7.99 3.39
N GLN A 504 -18.61 -9.31 3.50
CA GLN A 504 -19.23 -10.09 4.58
C GLN A 504 -18.82 -9.56 5.96
N VAL A 505 -17.51 -9.40 6.21
CA VAL A 505 -16.99 -8.90 7.49
C VAL A 505 -17.45 -7.46 7.76
N LEU A 506 -17.44 -6.59 6.74
CA LEU A 506 -17.92 -5.20 6.90
C LEU A 506 -19.42 -5.16 7.25
N PHE A 507 -20.24 -6.01 6.64
CA PHE A 507 -21.67 -6.09 6.92
C PHE A 507 -21.93 -6.72 8.30
N ASP A 508 -21.16 -7.72 8.71
CA ASP A 508 -21.26 -8.33 10.04
C ASP A 508 -20.85 -7.34 11.14
N ARG A 509 -19.86 -6.48 10.88
CA ARG A 509 -19.48 -5.38 11.79
C ARG A 509 -20.52 -4.27 11.79
N MET A 510 -21.08 -3.90 10.63
CA MET A 510 -22.16 -2.92 10.55
C MET A 510 -23.41 -3.39 11.29
N ALA A 511 -23.76 -4.67 11.22
CA ALA A 511 -24.87 -5.26 11.96
C ALA A 511 -24.70 -5.16 13.49
N ARG A 512 -23.46 -5.02 13.98
CA ARG A 512 -23.09 -4.87 15.40
C ARG A 512 -22.76 -3.43 15.79
N ILE A 513 -23.09 -2.42 14.97
CA ILE A 513 -22.74 -1.02 15.22
C ILE A 513 -23.23 -0.50 16.59
N LEU A 514 -24.32 -1.07 17.12
CA LEU A 514 -24.91 -0.71 18.42
C LEU A 514 -24.23 -1.39 19.63
N ASP A 515 -23.34 -2.37 19.37
CA ASP A 515 -22.77 -3.28 20.36
C ASP A 515 -21.22 -3.27 20.35
N GLN A 516 -20.60 -2.37 19.59
CA GLN A 516 -19.13 -2.29 19.45
C GLN A 516 -18.59 -0.87 19.72
N PRO A 517 -17.29 -0.73 20.01
CA PRO A 517 -16.72 0.56 20.41
C PRO A 517 -16.85 1.64 19.35
N TYR A 518 -16.99 2.89 19.81
CA TYR A 518 -17.08 4.08 18.95
C TYR A 518 -15.96 4.16 17.89
N SER A 519 -14.71 3.94 18.28
CA SER A 519 -13.55 4.00 17.37
C SER A 519 -13.59 2.93 16.27
N LEU A 520 -14.10 1.73 16.58
CA LEU A 520 -14.30 0.68 15.59
C LEU A 520 -15.43 1.02 14.63
N ASN A 521 -16.54 1.56 15.14
CA ASN A 521 -17.66 2.04 14.31
C ASN A 521 -17.19 3.07 13.29
N LEU A 522 -16.44 4.09 13.71
CA LEU A 522 -15.88 5.10 12.82
C LEU A 522 -15.05 4.49 11.70
N GLN A 523 -14.23 3.48 12.03
CA GLN A 523 -13.38 2.84 11.04
C GLN A 523 -14.17 2.00 10.03
N VAL A 524 -15.17 1.25 10.49
CA VAL A 524 -16.06 0.44 9.63
C VAL A 524 -16.85 1.34 8.67
N THR A 525 -17.42 2.43 9.17
CA THR A 525 -18.15 3.40 8.34
C THR A 525 -17.22 4.07 7.34
N SER A 526 -15.99 4.44 7.75
CA SER A 526 -15.00 5.04 6.84
C SER A 526 -14.64 4.12 5.66
N VAL A 527 -14.43 2.82 5.91
CA VAL A 527 -14.16 1.84 4.84
C VAL A 527 -15.37 1.70 3.90
N LEU A 528 -16.59 1.62 4.45
CA LEU A 528 -17.81 1.51 3.64
C LEU A 528 -18.09 2.77 2.81
N SER A 529 -17.91 3.96 3.38
CA SER A 529 -18.01 5.23 2.66
C SER A 529 -16.98 5.29 1.53
N ARG A 530 -15.74 4.86 1.78
CA ARG A 530 -14.69 4.77 0.75
C ARG A 530 -15.05 3.83 -0.39
N LEU A 531 -15.65 2.68 -0.10
CA LEU A 531 -16.16 1.77 -1.11
C LEU A 531 -17.31 2.41 -1.91
N ALA A 532 -18.26 3.06 -1.22
CA ALA A 532 -19.41 3.70 -1.85
C ALA A 532 -19.02 4.83 -2.83
N LEU A 533 -17.87 5.47 -2.63
CA LEU A 533 -17.33 6.50 -3.53
C LEU A 533 -16.87 5.97 -4.90
N PHE A 534 -16.59 4.67 -5.08
CA PHE A 534 -16.15 4.15 -6.37
C PHE A 534 -17.25 4.33 -7.44
N PRO A 535 -16.92 4.92 -8.62
CA PRO A 535 -17.87 5.13 -9.71
C PRO A 535 -18.11 3.83 -10.52
N HIS A 536 -18.47 2.74 -9.84
CA HIS A 536 -18.78 1.45 -10.47
C HIS A 536 -20.28 1.12 -10.35
N PRO A 537 -20.95 0.65 -11.42
CA PRO A 537 -22.39 0.35 -11.39
C PRO A 537 -22.80 -0.69 -10.35
N HIS A 538 -22.06 -1.79 -10.23
CA HIS A 538 -22.40 -2.85 -9.25
C HIS A 538 -22.16 -2.42 -7.82
N ILE A 539 -21.13 -1.61 -7.56
CA ILE A 539 -20.87 -1.06 -6.22
C ILE A 539 -21.99 -0.09 -5.84
N HIS A 540 -22.41 0.76 -6.79
CA HIS A 540 -23.54 1.65 -6.58
C HIS A 540 -24.83 0.88 -6.29
N GLU A 541 -25.18 -0.09 -7.13
CA GLU A 541 -26.37 -0.91 -6.96
C GLU A 541 -26.37 -1.65 -5.61
N TYR A 542 -25.25 -2.28 -5.24
CA TYR A 542 -25.19 -3.13 -4.05
C TYR A 542 -25.08 -2.35 -2.72
N LEU A 543 -24.43 -1.18 -2.71
CA LEU A 543 -24.22 -0.39 -1.49
C LEU A 543 -25.20 0.77 -1.33
N LEU A 544 -25.70 1.35 -2.41
CA LEU A 544 -26.43 2.62 -2.37
C LEU A 544 -27.87 2.55 -2.90
N ASP A 545 -28.28 1.47 -3.61
CA ASP A 545 -29.67 1.35 -4.07
C ASP A 545 -30.56 0.66 -3.01
N PRO A 546 -31.48 1.39 -2.35
CA PRO A 546 -32.39 0.82 -1.37
C PRO A 546 -33.52 0.00 -2.01
N TYR A 547 -33.75 0.12 -3.32
CA TYR A 547 -34.85 -0.54 -4.05
C TYR A 547 -34.39 -1.77 -4.83
N ILE A 548 -33.19 -2.26 -4.55
CA ILE A 548 -32.67 -3.48 -5.15
C ILE A 548 -33.55 -4.69 -4.76
N ASN A 549 -34.04 -5.40 -5.78
CA ASN A 549 -34.77 -6.66 -5.59
C ASN A 549 -33.80 -7.78 -5.23
N LEU A 550 -33.50 -7.93 -3.95
CA LEU A 550 -32.55 -8.94 -3.47
C LEU A 550 -33.06 -10.37 -3.68
N ALA A 551 -32.19 -11.25 -4.14
CA ALA A 551 -32.45 -12.68 -4.16
C ALA A 551 -32.63 -13.23 -2.72
N PRO A 552 -33.40 -14.32 -2.54
CA PRO A 552 -33.63 -14.90 -1.20
C PRO A 552 -32.31 -15.19 -0.46
N GLY A 553 -32.23 -14.77 0.79
CA GLY A 553 -31.04 -14.97 1.64
C GLY A 553 -29.91 -13.98 1.39
N CYS A 554 -29.99 -13.12 0.38
CA CYS A 554 -29.01 -12.07 0.14
C CYS A 554 -29.26 -10.84 1.03
N ARG A 555 -28.21 -10.04 1.23
CA ARG A 555 -28.27 -8.76 1.95
C ARG A 555 -27.61 -7.67 1.12
N SER A 556 -28.09 -6.44 1.20
CA SER A 556 -27.39 -5.22 0.78
C SER A 556 -27.01 -4.38 1.99
N LEU A 557 -26.15 -3.36 1.80
CA LEU A 557 -25.84 -2.41 2.87
C LEU A 557 -27.12 -1.78 3.45
N PHE A 558 -28.04 -1.36 2.58
CA PHE A 558 -29.32 -0.79 3.02
C PHE A 558 -30.14 -1.79 3.85
N SER A 559 -30.24 -3.05 3.42
CA SER A 559 -30.98 -4.09 4.18
C SER A 559 -30.37 -4.37 5.56
N VAL A 560 -29.04 -4.28 5.69
CA VAL A 560 -28.34 -4.41 6.98
C VAL A 560 -28.70 -3.23 7.88
N LEU A 561 -28.66 -2.00 7.36
CA LEU A 561 -29.02 -0.80 8.11
C LEU A 561 -30.48 -0.84 8.57
N VAL A 562 -31.43 -1.26 7.71
CA VAL A 562 -32.84 -1.45 8.10
C VAL A 562 -32.98 -2.42 9.27
N ARG A 563 -32.24 -3.54 9.25
CA ARG A 563 -32.23 -4.51 10.36
C ARG A 563 -31.69 -3.90 11.66
N VAL A 564 -30.60 -3.13 11.58
CA VAL A 564 -30.01 -2.42 12.73
C VAL A 564 -30.99 -1.41 13.30
N ILE A 565 -31.71 -0.66 12.45
CA ILE A 565 -32.74 0.29 12.90
C ILE A 565 -33.90 -0.43 13.57
N GLY A 566 -34.34 -1.58 13.02
CA GLY A 566 -35.37 -2.41 13.65
C GLY A 566 -34.98 -2.84 15.08
N ASP A 567 -33.74 -3.27 15.28
CA ASP A 567 -33.20 -3.60 16.60
C ASP A 567 -33.10 -2.35 17.51
N LEU A 568 -32.60 -1.23 16.97
CA LEU A 568 -32.54 0.05 17.68
C LEU A 568 -33.91 0.45 18.23
N MET A 569 -34.97 0.39 17.41
CA MET A 569 -36.33 0.75 17.83
C MET A 569 -36.83 -0.10 19.01
N GLN A 570 -36.47 -1.39 19.05
CA GLN A 570 -36.81 -2.25 20.18
C GLN A 570 -36.01 -1.89 21.44
N ARG A 571 -34.76 -1.45 21.28
CA ARG A 571 -33.87 -1.08 22.40
C ARG A 571 -34.18 0.30 22.98
N ILE A 572 -34.58 1.27 22.15
CA ILE A 572 -34.94 2.64 22.58
C ILE A 572 -36.00 2.61 23.68
N GLN A 573 -37.00 1.74 23.56
CA GLN A 573 -38.09 1.61 24.55
C GLN A 573 -37.60 1.22 25.95
N ARG A 574 -36.42 0.60 26.06
CA ARG A 574 -35.83 0.15 27.32
C ARG A 574 -34.90 1.20 27.95
N VAL A 575 -34.57 2.27 27.23
CA VAL A 575 -33.65 3.31 27.70
C VAL A 575 -34.43 4.55 28.14
N PRO A 576 -34.47 4.87 29.45
CA PRO A 576 -35.18 6.05 29.94
C PRO A 576 -34.47 7.32 29.48
N GLN A 577 -35.25 8.33 29.08
CA GLN A 577 -34.76 9.64 28.62
C GLN A 577 -33.78 9.54 27.44
N PHE A 578 -34.01 8.58 26.54
CA PHE A 578 -33.11 8.28 25.42
C PHE A 578 -32.67 9.52 24.61
N PRO A 579 -33.55 10.41 24.12
CA PRO A 579 -33.12 11.56 23.30
C PRO A 579 -32.19 12.52 24.07
N GLY A 580 -32.46 12.74 25.36
CA GLY A 580 -31.62 13.59 26.21
C GLY A 580 -30.23 12.99 26.46
N LYS A 581 -30.17 11.68 26.72
CA LYS A 581 -28.90 10.96 26.89
C LYS A 581 -28.09 10.90 25.59
N LEU A 582 -28.75 10.69 24.46
CA LEU A 582 -28.12 10.67 23.15
C LEU A 582 -27.48 12.02 22.81
N LEU A 583 -28.22 13.12 23.03
CA LEU A 583 -27.70 14.47 22.82
C LEU A 583 -26.50 14.76 23.75
N LEU A 584 -26.53 14.30 25.00
CA LEU A 584 -25.41 14.44 25.93
C LEU A 584 -24.17 13.70 25.43
N VAL A 585 -24.32 12.43 25.01
CA VAL A 585 -23.21 11.63 24.45
C VAL A 585 -22.63 12.31 23.21
N ARG A 586 -23.45 12.83 22.30
CA ARG A 586 -22.96 13.58 21.13
C ARG A 586 -22.12 14.78 21.54
N LYS A 587 -22.58 15.58 22.50
CA LYS A 587 -21.82 16.73 23.03
C LYS A 587 -20.49 16.31 23.69
N GLN A 588 -20.46 15.16 24.36
CA GLN A 588 -19.23 14.58 24.90
C GLN A 588 -18.25 14.18 23.79
N LEU A 589 -18.73 13.53 22.73
CA LEU A 589 -17.91 13.14 21.57
C LEU A 589 -17.35 14.36 20.82
N MET A 590 -18.09 15.47 20.79
CA MET A 590 -17.63 16.76 20.24
C MET A 590 -16.68 17.53 21.19
N GLY A 591 -16.38 17.00 22.37
CA GLY A 591 -15.52 17.67 23.36
C GLY A 591 -16.15 18.88 24.05
N GLN A 592 -17.46 19.09 23.92
CA GLN A 592 -18.19 20.23 24.50
C GLN A 592 -18.53 20.03 25.98
N VAL A 593 -18.62 18.77 26.42
CA VAL A 593 -19.00 18.38 27.80
C VAL A 593 -18.01 17.32 28.28
N PRO A 594 -17.57 17.36 29.55
CA PRO A 594 -16.71 16.31 30.13
C PRO A 594 -17.38 14.93 30.06
N GLY A 595 -16.55 13.90 29.88
CA GLY A 595 -16.98 12.50 29.79
C GLY A 595 -17.47 11.96 31.13
N GLU A 596 -18.78 12.03 31.36
CA GLU A 596 -19.44 11.31 32.43
C GLU A 596 -19.81 9.90 31.95
N GLN A 597 -19.58 8.89 32.79
CA GLN A 597 -19.95 7.52 32.47
C GLN A 597 -21.47 7.37 32.53
N LEU A 598 -22.08 7.03 31.40
CA LEU A 598 -23.52 6.87 31.26
C LEU A 598 -23.86 5.39 31.05
N ASP A 599 -25.04 4.98 31.55
CA ASP A 599 -25.61 3.69 31.18
C ASP A 599 -25.85 3.65 29.66
N HIS A 600 -25.61 2.48 29.06
CA HIS A 600 -25.78 2.26 27.62
C HIS A 600 -24.88 3.13 26.72
N GLN A 601 -23.70 3.56 27.20
CA GLN A 601 -22.78 4.42 26.44
C GLN A 601 -22.42 3.86 25.04
N ILE A 602 -22.11 2.56 24.94
CA ILE A 602 -21.77 1.91 23.66
C ILE A 602 -22.93 2.03 22.65
N LEU A 603 -24.16 1.72 23.09
CA LEU A 603 -25.37 1.86 22.28
C LEU A 603 -25.54 3.29 21.80
N LEU A 604 -25.47 4.27 22.70
CA LEU A 604 -25.66 5.69 22.37
C LEU A 604 -24.59 6.20 21.40
N GLN A 605 -23.32 5.82 21.60
CA GLN A 605 -22.24 6.13 20.66
C GLN A 605 -22.47 5.50 19.29
N GLY A 606 -22.92 4.24 19.25
CA GLY A 606 -23.28 3.56 18.01
C GLY A 606 -24.42 4.25 17.25
N VAL A 607 -25.44 4.74 17.96
CA VAL A 607 -26.55 5.51 17.36
C VAL A 607 -26.05 6.82 16.76
N VAL A 608 -25.17 7.55 17.44
CA VAL A 608 -24.56 8.77 16.88
C VAL A 608 -23.83 8.45 15.58
N VAL A 609 -22.97 7.43 15.56
CA VAL A 609 -22.24 7.05 14.33
C VAL A 609 -23.20 6.60 13.22
N LEU A 610 -24.27 5.87 13.56
CA LEU A 610 -25.28 5.43 12.60
C LEU A 610 -26.01 6.62 11.95
N GLU A 611 -26.38 7.63 12.73
CA GLU A 611 -26.99 8.88 12.24
C GLU A 611 -26.06 9.59 11.24
N GLU A 612 -24.79 9.73 11.61
CA GLU A 612 -23.78 10.41 10.79
C GLU A 612 -23.49 9.65 9.50
N PHE A 613 -23.35 8.33 9.58
CA PHE A 613 -23.10 7.48 8.42
C PHE A 613 -24.27 7.50 7.42
N CYS A 614 -25.53 7.53 7.89
CA CYS A 614 -26.68 7.66 6.99
C CYS A 614 -26.68 9.00 6.23
N LYS A 615 -26.28 10.10 6.88
CA LYS A 615 -26.11 11.40 6.20
C LYS A 615 -24.98 11.36 5.17
N GLU A 616 -23.86 10.73 5.50
CA GLU A 616 -22.72 10.56 4.60
C GLU A 616 -23.10 9.73 3.36
N LEU A 617 -23.75 8.57 3.54
CA LEU A 617 -24.23 7.75 2.41
C LEU A 617 -25.23 8.50 1.53
N ALA A 618 -26.15 9.25 2.13
CA ALA A 618 -27.08 10.10 1.39
C ALA A 618 -26.33 11.15 0.54
N ALA A 619 -25.28 11.76 1.10
CA ALA A 619 -24.48 12.76 0.40
C ALA A 619 -23.68 12.13 -0.75
N ILE A 620 -23.08 10.95 -0.52
CA ILE A 620 -22.40 10.16 -1.56
C ILE A 620 -23.38 9.80 -2.69
N ALA A 621 -24.58 9.32 -2.37
CA ALA A 621 -25.61 9.01 -3.36
C ALA A 621 -26.01 10.24 -4.18
N PHE A 622 -26.14 11.41 -3.53
CA PHE A 622 -26.47 12.66 -4.19
C PHE A 622 -25.39 13.11 -5.19
N VAL A 623 -24.11 13.11 -4.81
CA VAL A 623 -23.02 13.60 -5.67
C VAL A 623 -22.72 12.68 -6.85
N LYS A 624 -23.01 11.38 -6.73
CA LYS A 624 -22.88 10.42 -7.83
C LYS A 624 -23.97 10.60 -8.90
N PHE A 625 -25.13 11.15 -8.52
CA PHE A 625 -26.28 11.34 -9.41
C PHE A 625 -26.94 12.71 -9.19
N PRO A 626 -26.32 13.83 -9.59
CA PRO A 626 -26.92 15.15 -9.36
C PRO A 626 -28.31 15.24 -10.02
N PRO A 627 -29.35 15.75 -9.32
CA PRO A 627 -30.73 15.80 -9.82
C PRO A 627 -30.90 16.63 -11.09
N HIS A 628 -29.94 17.53 -11.38
CA HIS A 628 -29.89 18.37 -12.57
C HIS A 628 -28.45 18.48 -13.09
N GLY A 629 -27.92 17.42 -13.71
CA GLY A 629 -26.66 17.45 -14.45
C GLY A 629 -26.79 16.62 -15.73
N PRO A 630 -26.29 17.11 -16.90
CA PRO A 630 -26.40 16.36 -18.13
C PRO A 630 -25.66 15.05 -17.95
N GLN A 631 -26.23 13.98 -18.50
CA GLN A 631 -25.50 12.75 -18.77
C GLN A 631 -24.11 13.15 -19.27
N LEU A 632 -23.06 12.76 -18.56
CA LEU A 632 -21.70 12.70 -19.09
C LEU A 632 -21.71 11.62 -20.17
N ASN A 633 -22.36 11.94 -21.29
CA ASN A 633 -22.19 11.31 -22.57
C ASN A 633 -20.79 11.70 -23.02
N LEU A 634 -19.79 10.93 -22.60
CA LEU A 634 -18.52 10.84 -23.30
C LEU A 634 -18.81 10.22 -24.67
N SER A 635 -19.35 11.02 -25.57
CA SER A 635 -19.35 10.73 -26.99
C SER A 635 -17.93 11.02 -27.48
N PRO A 636 -17.25 10.11 -28.18
CA PRO A 636 -16.00 10.46 -28.85
C PRO A 636 -16.32 11.52 -29.93
N PRO A 637 -15.39 12.46 -30.21
CA PRO A 637 -15.60 13.38 -31.32
C PRO A 637 -15.68 12.55 -32.61
N LEU A 638 -16.77 12.73 -33.35
CA LEU A 638 -16.89 12.25 -34.73
C LEU A 638 -15.70 12.76 -35.52
N GLU A 639 -14.86 11.84 -35.98
CA GLU A 639 -13.89 12.09 -37.04
C GLU A 639 -14.66 12.60 -38.26
N GLY A 640 -14.57 13.91 -38.50
CA GLY A 640 -15.01 14.52 -39.73
C GLY A 640 -14.04 14.16 -40.85
N GLN A 641 -14.45 13.24 -41.72
CA GLN A 641 -13.95 13.17 -43.08
C GLN A 641 -14.35 14.45 -43.82
N VAL A 642 -13.36 15.21 -44.29
CA VAL A 642 -13.11 15.72 -45.66
C VAL A 642 -12.08 16.85 -45.58
#